data_AF-G0UY53-F1
#
_entry.id   AF-G0UY53-F1
#
_cell.length_a   1.000
_cell.length_b   1.000
_cell.length_c   1.000
_cell.angle_alpha   90.00
_cell.angle_beta   90.00
_cell.angle_gamma   90.00
#
_symmetry.space_group_name_H-M   'P 1'
#
loop_
_entity.id
_entity.type
_entity.pdbx_description
1 polymer ?
#
loop_
_entity_poly.entity_id
_entity_poly.type
_entity_poly.pdbx_seq_one_letter_code
_entity_poly.pdbx_strand_id
1 'polypeptide(L)'
;MQRRTPLMPVLSRGAASTHAVGRPFPRCYTYCGRCHNESGACRLFSPNTNVSVVFFSTATTGKTKATNTMTASDCRGEAELLRVLQGLGFELPTISHEEKHTVEEANKELGRFGVPCIGTKNLFLKSSKGELVLVTALHNTKTNMKSVQNALKTKDLRFATAELLHEKLGVVQGSVTPFALVNNSAKDVMVVLDKALVESNLPIVLHPCRNDKSSLITPVQLEGFLKCINFSYTVVDFSDSTPAAPPSAEAKEVKPAPAPRTSDNKGDVKGETKLGIRASRSENFSHWYVEAITKAEMIEYYDVSGCYIMRPWAYFIWKSVQKFLGARIDEMGVEDCYFPMFVSKTCLEREKDHIEGFAPEVAWVTKAGESDLEVPVAIRPTSETVMYPYFAKWIRSHRDLPVRLNAWNSVVRWEFSHPMPFIRTREFLWQEGHCAWQTEEECSREVLQVLDNYAAVYTDLLAVPVVKGRKTEKEKFAGGYYTTTVETYIAAVGRGCQGATSHNLGQNFGKIFDISFQDPDKSDGSTLIPWQNSWGMSTRVIGVMIMVHGDDRGVVLPPRVASVQVVIIPVGITKDTQREQRDKLVDGCKMLERKLNSGGVRARTDLRDNYSPGWRFNHWELKGVPIRVEIGPKEMDTKKLSVVLRCNGQRRSISWDEHLIESVTTLLDEIHGIMFQRAEKEAEENRKKVTEWRDFTPALNSKALVLSPWCGVETCEDQVKKDSADESKAQQSKEEREDARAPSMGAKALCIPFDQPEPVNGKKCICKSCDRPAQMWVLFGRSY
;
A
#
# COMPACT_ATOMS: atom_id res chain seq x y z
N MET A 1 22.23 -55.08 19.28
CA MET A 1 21.22 -55.99 18.69
C MET A 1 20.14 -55.08 18.07
N GLN A 2 20.22 -54.65 16.82
CA GLN A 2 20.23 -55.35 15.52
C GLN A 2 18.84 -55.93 15.15
N ARG A 3 18.37 -55.49 13.97
CA ARG A 3 17.40 -56.10 13.02
C ARG A 3 15.96 -55.55 13.06
N ARG A 4 15.24 -55.38 11.94
CA ARG A 4 15.50 -55.46 10.48
C ARG A 4 14.23 -54.96 9.75
N THR A 5 14.42 -54.37 8.58
CA THR A 5 13.47 -54.11 7.49
C THR A 5 12.92 -55.40 6.84
N PRO A 6 11.85 -55.29 6.02
CA PRO A 6 11.95 -55.59 4.57
C PRO A 6 11.19 -54.54 3.70
N LEU A 7 11.66 -53.95 2.59
CA LEU A 7 11.97 -54.43 1.20
C LEU A 7 10.82 -55.22 0.53
N MET A 8 9.97 -54.57 -0.29
CA MET A 8 9.99 -54.41 -1.79
C MET A 8 9.27 -55.56 -2.55
N PRO A 9 8.59 -55.31 -3.71
CA PRO A 9 9.30 -55.12 -4.98
C PRO A 9 8.67 -54.17 -6.03
N VAL A 10 9.53 -53.86 -7.00
CA VAL A 10 9.36 -53.10 -8.26
C VAL A 10 9.20 -54.08 -9.43
N LEU A 11 8.33 -53.77 -10.41
CA LEU A 11 8.33 -54.25 -11.82
C LEU A 11 7.69 -53.12 -12.67
N SER A 12 8.38 -52.34 -13.50
CA SER A 12 8.99 -52.57 -14.84
C SER A 12 8.03 -52.63 -16.05
N ARG A 13 8.00 -51.49 -16.79
CA ARG A 13 7.91 -51.24 -18.26
C ARG A 13 7.24 -52.23 -19.25
N GLY A 14 6.47 -51.66 -20.18
CA GLY A 14 6.21 -52.10 -21.57
C GLY A 14 5.02 -51.35 -22.18
N ALA A 15 5.18 -50.32 -23.03
CA ALA A 15 5.39 -50.31 -24.49
C ALA A 15 4.12 -50.53 -25.35
N ALA A 16 3.78 -49.45 -26.07
CA ALA A 16 2.97 -49.22 -27.28
C ALA A 16 2.24 -50.37 -28.02
N SER A 17 1.01 -50.08 -28.47
CA SER A 17 0.65 -50.21 -29.90
C SER A 17 -0.61 -49.42 -30.26
N THR A 18 -0.59 -48.88 -31.48
CA THR A 18 -1.59 -48.10 -32.19
C THR A 18 -2.68 -48.99 -32.79
N HIS A 19 -3.91 -48.48 -32.98
CA HIS A 19 -4.72 -48.73 -34.18
C HIS A 19 -5.82 -47.66 -34.32
N ALA A 20 -5.88 -47.09 -35.52
CA ALA A 20 -6.83 -46.09 -35.98
C ALA A 20 -7.88 -46.75 -36.87
N VAL A 21 -9.16 -46.33 -36.77
CA VAL A 21 -10.12 -46.37 -37.89
C VAL A 21 -11.10 -45.21 -37.71
N GLY A 22 -11.16 -44.32 -38.71
CA GLY A 22 -12.15 -43.25 -38.80
C GLY A 22 -13.34 -43.61 -39.68
N ARG A 23 -14.38 -42.77 -39.67
CA ARG A 23 -15.29 -42.38 -40.79
C ARG A 23 -16.40 -41.39 -40.29
N PRO A 24 -17.12 -40.68 -41.18
CA PRO A 24 -17.30 -39.21 -41.08
C PRO A 24 -18.76 -38.71 -40.94
N PHE A 25 -18.87 -37.37 -40.76
CA PHE A 25 -19.97 -36.38 -41.00
C PHE A 25 -21.28 -36.79 -41.72
N PRO A 26 -22.42 -36.13 -41.42
CA PRO A 26 -22.86 -34.89 -42.12
C PRO A 26 -23.49 -33.82 -41.17
N ARG A 27 -23.24 -32.51 -41.29
CA ARG A 27 -23.80 -31.45 -42.18
C ARG A 27 -25.34 -31.22 -42.18
N CYS A 28 -25.66 -29.92 -42.00
CA CYS A 28 -26.86 -29.15 -42.37
C CYS A 28 -28.01 -29.02 -41.35
N TYR A 29 -28.24 -27.79 -40.86
CA TYR A 29 -29.42 -26.98 -41.21
C TYR A 29 -29.14 -25.47 -41.02
N THR A 30 -29.44 -24.70 -42.06
CA THR A 30 -29.54 -23.24 -42.15
C THR A 30 -30.87 -22.74 -41.60
N TYR A 31 -30.92 -21.55 -40.98
CA TYR A 31 -32.05 -20.61 -41.16
C TYR A 31 -31.63 -19.14 -40.98
N CYS A 32 -31.97 -18.36 -42.00
CA CYS A 32 -31.94 -16.90 -42.15
C CYS A 32 -33.05 -16.28 -41.27
N GLY A 33 -32.89 -15.20 -40.50
CA GLY A 33 -32.84 -13.81 -40.95
C GLY A 33 -34.12 -13.05 -40.59
N ARG A 34 -34.01 -11.82 -40.05
CA ARG A 34 -34.84 -10.63 -40.39
C ARG A 34 -34.54 -9.42 -39.49
N CYS A 35 -34.26 -8.31 -40.16
CA CYS A 35 -34.37 -6.93 -39.69
C CYS A 35 -35.82 -6.42 -39.83
N HIS A 36 -36.23 -5.50 -38.96
CA HIS A 36 -36.94 -4.22 -39.23
C HIS A 36 -37.15 -3.52 -37.86
N ASN A 37 -36.83 -2.26 -37.55
CA ASN A 37 -36.95 -0.92 -38.15
C ASN A 37 -38.08 -0.10 -37.48
N GLU A 38 -37.87 1.23 -37.42
CA GLU A 38 -38.75 2.35 -37.03
C GLU A 38 -38.70 2.80 -35.54
N SER A 39 -38.20 3.97 -35.13
CA SER A 39 -38.35 5.40 -35.52
C SER A 39 -39.60 6.10 -34.96
N GLY A 40 -39.38 7.16 -34.17
CA GLY A 40 -40.43 8.11 -33.74
C GLY A 40 -39.85 9.27 -32.93
N ALA A 41 -40.01 10.48 -33.42
CA ALA A 41 -39.34 11.70 -32.96
C ALA A 41 -40.30 12.73 -32.32
N CYS A 42 -39.70 13.66 -31.56
CA CYS A 42 -39.86 15.12 -31.67
C CYS A 42 -40.81 15.93 -30.74
N ARG A 43 -40.29 17.13 -30.40
CA ARG A 43 -40.91 18.43 -29.99
C ARG A 43 -40.92 18.76 -28.49
N LEU A 44 -40.06 19.68 -28.02
CA LEU A 44 -40.07 21.17 -28.07
C LEU A 44 -41.00 21.80 -27.02
N PHE A 45 -40.46 22.62 -26.11
CA PHE A 45 -40.85 24.02 -25.88
C PHE A 45 -40.02 24.67 -24.74
N SER A 46 -39.41 25.81 -25.04
CA SER A 46 -39.03 26.94 -24.17
C SER A 46 -39.81 28.15 -24.73
N PRO A 47 -40.11 29.29 -24.03
CA PRO A 47 -39.08 30.21 -23.51
C PRO A 47 -39.43 31.14 -22.31
N ASN A 48 -38.36 31.69 -21.71
CA ASN A 48 -38.10 33.05 -21.21
C ASN A 48 -39.10 33.86 -20.36
N THR A 49 -38.59 34.43 -19.24
CA THR A 49 -38.37 35.89 -18.95
C THR A 49 -37.95 36.04 -17.47
N ASN A 50 -36.78 36.57 -17.05
CA ASN A 50 -36.13 37.90 -17.07
C ASN A 50 -36.55 38.93 -15.97
N VAL A 51 -35.56 39.28 -15.13
CA VAL A 51 -35.28 40.56 -14.40
C VAL A 51 -36.14 40.87 -13.15
N SER A 52 -35.58 41.07 -11.94
CA SER A 52 -35.04 42.38 -11.47
C SER A 52 -34.26 42.30 -10.16
N VAL A 53 -33.24 43.16 -10.07
CA VAL A 53 -32.26 43.40 -9.00
C VAL A 53 -32.78 44.47 -8.02
N VAL A 54 -32.51 44.33 -6.72
CA VAL A 54 -32.44 45.46 -5.77
C VAL A 54 -31.21 45.30 -4.86
N PHE A 55 -30.34 46.32 -4.89
CA PHE A 55 -29.15 46.48 -4.06
C PHE A 55 -29.51 46.99 -2.66
N PHE A 56 -28.82 46.47 -1.63
CA PHE A 56 -28.48 47.27 -0.44
C PHE A 56 -27.01 47.06 -0.09
N SER A 57 -26.30 48.17 -0.02
CA SER A 57 -24.89 48.31 0.34
C SER A 57 -24.78 48.61 1.82
N THR A 58 -23.97 47.84 2.55
CA THR A 58 -23.24 48.34 3.73
C THR A 58 -21.85 47.70 3.75
N ALA A 59 -20.85 48.55 3.53
CA ALA A 59 -19.44 48.20 3.66
C ALA A 59 -19.05 48.09 5.14
N THR A 60 -18.41 47.00 5.52
CA THR A 60 -17.59 46.93 6.74
C THR A 60 -16.25 46.31 6.38
N THR A 61 -15.20 47.10 6.54
CA THR A 61 -13.81 46.77 6.29
C THR A 61 -13.29 45.79 7.35
N GLY A 62 -13.03 44.54 6.94
CA GLY A 62 -12.31 43.54 7.72
C GLY A 62 -11.47 42.69 6.80
N LYS A 63 -10.13 42.83 6.84
CA LYS A 63 -9.18 42.07 6.03
C LYS A 63 -9.24 40.58 6.41
N THR A 64 -9.98 39.79 5.63
CA THR A 64 -9.99 38.33 5.64
C THR A 64 -9.05 37.83 4.52
N LYS A 65 -8.04 37.01 4.86
CA LYS A 65 -7.27 36.26 3.86
C LYS A 65 -8.02 34.96 3.54
N ALA A 66 -8.82 34.98 2.48
CA ALA A 66 -9.39 33.79 1.88
C ALA A 66 -8.31 33.02 1.12
N THR A 67 -8.12 31.73 1.41
CA THR A 67 -7.32 30.82 0.57
C THR A 67 -8.25 29.98 -0.29
N ASN A 68 -8.59 30.45 -1.50
CA ASN A 68 -9.26 29.65 -2.52
C ASN A 68 -8.43 28.39 -2.84
N THR A 69 -9.04 27.21 -2.81
CA THR A 69 -8.44 26.03 -3.46
C THR A 69 -8.72 26.18 -4.95
N MET A 70 -7.68 26.50 -5.71
CA MET A 70 -7.81 26.81 -7.14
C MET A 70 -7.91 25.51 -7.98
N THR A 71 -8.87 25.42 -8.90
CA THR A 71 -9.10 24.29 -9.83
C THR A 71 -8.75 24.69 -11.27
N ALA A 72 -9.07 23.85 -12.27
CA ALA A 72 -8.92 24.25 -13.68
C ALA A 72 -9.71 25.53 -14.02
N SER A 73 -10.84 25.79 -13.34
CA SER A 73 -11.61 27.03 -13.56
C SER A 73 -10.88 28.30 -13.14
N ASP A 74 -9.87 28.18 -12.26
CA ASP A 74 -9.04 29.31 -11.84
C ASP A 74 -7.84 29.55 -12.78
N CYS A 75 -7.60 28.65 -13.74
CA CYS A 75 -6.57 28.87 -14.76
C CYS A 75 -7.02 29.92 -15.79
N ARG A 76 -6.09 30.79 -16.19
CA ARG A 76 -6.28 31.78 -17.26
C ARG A 76 -5.30 31.56 -18.41
N GLY A 77 -5.59 32.18 -19.56
CA GLY A 77 -4.67 32.22 -20.69
C GLY A 77 -4.99 31.22 -21.82
N GLU A 78 -5.97 30.32 -21.66
CA GLU A 78 -6.40 29.45 -22.77
C GLU A 78 -6.94 30.28 -23.95
N ALA A 79 -7.77 31.30 -23.70
CA ALA A 79 -8.31 32.15 -24.75
C ALA A 79 -7.22 32.95 -25.49
N GLU A 80 -6.23 33.48 -24.76
CA GLU A 80 -5.10 34.21 -25.37
C GLU A 80 -4.17 33.26 -26.13
N LEU A 81 -3.93 32.06 -25.59
CA LEU A 81 -3.22 31.00 -26.29
C LEU A 81 -3.89 30.67 -27.63
N LEU A 82 -5.21 30.43 -27.65
CA LEU A 82 -5.94 30.12 -28.87
C LEU A 82 -5.85 31.26 -29.90
N ARG A 83 -5.90 32.52 -29.44
CA ARG A 83 -5.71 33.70 -30.30
C ARG A 83 -4.31 33.76 -30.92
N VAL A 84 -3.26 33.49 -30.13
CA VAL A 84 -1.88 33.44 -30.61
C VAL A 84 -1.69 32.29 -31.61
N LEU A 85 -2.20 31.10 -31.29
CA LEU A 85 -2.14 29.93 -32.18
C LEU A 85 -2.86 30.19 -33.50
N GLN A 86 -4.04 30.81 -33.47
CA GLN A 86 -4.77 31.21 -34.67
C GLN A 86 -3.97 32.22 -35.51
N GLY A 87 -3.32 33.20 -34.88
CA GLY A 87 -2.45 34.17 -35.57
C GLY A 87 -1.22 33.54 -36.24
N LEU A 88 -0.77 32.39 -35.74
CA LEU A 88 0.30 31.58 -36.33
C LEU A 88 -0.20 30.56 -37.37
N GLY A 89 -1.52 30.43 -37.54
CA GLY A 89 -2.12 29.40 -38.39
C GLY A 89 -1.96 27.99 -37.83
N PHE A 90 -1.80 27.83 -36.52
CA PHE A 90 -1.64 26.53 -35.87
C PHE A 90 -3.00 26.02 -35.38
N GLU A 91 -3.48 24.93 -35.99
CA GLU A 91 -4.60 24.14 -35.46
C GLU A 91 -4.03 22.96 -34.67
N LEU A 92 -4.25 22.95 -33.35
CA LEU A 92 -3.76 21.89 -32.47
C LEU A 92 -4.88 20.89 -32.17
N PRO A 93 -4.75 19.61 -32.58
CA PRO A 93 -5.67 18.56 -32.14
C PRO A 93 -5.71 18.54 -30.61
N THR A 94 -6.91 18.70 -30.04
CA THR A 94 -7.11 18.84 -28.59
C THR A 94 -8.19 17.88 -28.12
N ILE A 95 -7.91 17.13 -27.07
CA ILE A 95 -8.86 16.23 -26.41
C ILE A 95 -9.25 16.78 -25.04
N SER A 96 -10.52 16.60 -24.67
CA SER A 96 -11.01 16.89 -23.32
C SER A 96 -11.01 15.61 -22.48
N HIS A 97 -10.67 15.75 -21.21
CA HIS A 97 -10.64 14.70 -20.19
C HIS A 97 -10.90 15.29 -18.80
N GLU A 98 -11.11 14.44 -17.79
CA GLU A 98 -11.15 14.91 -16.40
C GLU A 98 -9.81 15.57 -16.01
N GLU A 99 -9.84 16.46 -15.00
CA GLU A 99 -8.64 17.15 -14.50
C GLU A 99 -7.53 16.15 -14.15
N LYS A 100 -6.34 16.32 -14.73
CA LYS A 100 -5.16 15.50 -14.42
C LYS A 100 -4.18 16.30 -13.58
N HIS A 101 -3.68 15.73 -12.50
CA HIS A 101 -2.77 16.42 -11.58
C HIS A 101 -1.34 15.90 -11.68
N THR A 102 -1.12 14.81 -12.41
CA THR A 102 0.20 14.18 -12.61
C THR A 102 0.51 13.95 -14.09
N VAL A 103 1.81 13.87 -14.43
CA VAL A 103 2.27 13.59 -15.80
C VAL A 103 1.86 12.19 -16.22
N GLU A 104 1.85 11.23 -15.29
CA GLU A 104 1.44 9.85 -15.52
C GLU A 104 -0.04 9.74 -15.88
N GLU A 105 -0.89 10.54 -15.24
CA GLU A 105 -2.32 10.64 -15.56
C GLU A 105 -2.57 11.25 -16.94
N ALA A 106 -1.86 12.33 -17.28
CA ALA A 106 -1.95 12.95 -18.61
C ALA A 106 -1.46 11.99 -19.71
N ASN A 107 -0.40 11.21 -19.45
CA ASN A 107 0.17 10.28 -20.42
C ASN A 107 -0.74 9.08 -20.76
N LYS A 108 -1.73 8.76 -19.92
CA LYS A 108 -2.74 7.73 -20.25
C LYS A 108 -3.65 8.15 -21.39
N GLU A 109 -3.79 9.46 -21.62
CA GLU A 109 -4.65 10.02 -22.66
C GLU A 109 -3.97 10.05 -24.04
N LEU A 110 -2.66 9.79 -24.13
CA LEU A 110 -1.88 9.88 -25.38
C LEU A 110 -2.48 9.01 -26.49
N GLY A 111 -2.97 7.82 -26.14
CA GLY A 111 -3.59 6.89 -27.11
C GLY A 111 -4.85 7.44 -27.77
N ARG A 112 -5.53 8.42 -27.17
CA ARG A 112 -6.77 9.01 -27.71
C ARG A 112 -6.54 9.94 -28.90
N PHE A 113 -5.29 10.35 -29.16
CA PHE A 113 -4.97 11.16 -30.32
C PHE A 113 -4.91 10.36 -31.64
N GLY A 114 -4.86 9.03 -31.58
CA GLY A 114 -4.83 8.18 -32.78
C GLY A 114 -3.55 8.30 -33.62
N VAL A 115 -2.55 9.05 -33.16
CA VAL A 115 -1.23 9.21 -33.78
C VAL A 115 -0.12 9.03 -32.74
N PRO A 116 1.05 8.48 -33.11
CA PRO A 116 2.18 8.40 -32.20
C PRO A 116 2.59 9.79 -31.69
N CYS A 117 2.61 9.97 -30.37
CA CYS A 117 2.96 11.23 -29.72
C CYS A 117 3.66 10.97 -28.39
N ILE A 118 4.37 11.97 -27.87
CA ILE A 118 5.16 11.84 -26.64
C ILE A 118 4.66 12.82 -25.58
N GLY A 119 4.39 12.32 -24.38
CA GLY A 119 4.07 13.16 -23.23
C GLY A 119 5.26 14.00 -22.74
N THR A 120 4.97 15.13 -22.12
CA THR A 120 5.98 16.04 -21.57
C THR A 120 5.82 16.19 -20.06
N LYS A 121 6.87 16.71 -19.41
CA LYS A 121 6.79 17.21 -18.04
C LYS A 121 7.33 18.63 -17.96
N ASN A 122 6.69 19.43 -17.12
CA ASN A 122 6.97 20.84 -16.97
C ASN A 122 7.32 21.15 -15.51
N LEU A 123 8.50 21.72 -15.28
CA LEU A 123 8.99 22.05 -13.95
C LEU A 123 9.13 23.57 -13.82
N PHE A 124 8.40 24.17 -12.88
CA PHE A 124 8.53 25.59 -12.56
C PHE A 124 9.37 25.78 -11.30
N LEU A 125 10.55 26.37 -11.46
CA LEU A 125 11.60 26.44 -10.47
C LEU A 125 11.97 27.89 -10.13
N LYS A 126 12.55 28.08 -8.97
CA LYS A 126 13.07 29.35 -8.46
C LYS A 126 14.48 29.17 -7.90
N SER A 127 15.41 30.06 -8.25
CA SER A 127 16.77 30.09 -7.70
C SER A 127 16.81 30.75 -6.32
N SER A 128 17.93 30.61 -5.59
CA SER A 128 18.15 31.34 -4.33
C SER A 128 18.17 32.87 -4.51
N LYS A 129 18.48 33.36 -5.70
CA LYS A 129 18.45 34.78 -6.07
C LYS A 129 17.07 35.26 -6.57
N GLY A 130 16.10 34.35 -6.63
CA GLY A 130 14.73 34.66 -7.03
C GLY A 130 14.45 34.56 -8.52
N GLU A 131 15.41 34.11 -9.33
CA GLU A 131 15.23 33.90 -10.77
C GLU A 131 14.27 32.74 -11.03
N LEU A 132 13.40 32.87 -12.02
CA LEU A 132 12.37 31.88 -12.34
C LEU A 132 12.75 31.09 -13.58
N VAL A 133 12.54 29.78 -13.53
CA VAL A 133 12.90 28.86 -14.61
C VAL A 133 11.74 27.93 -14.91
N LEU A 134 11.34 27.84 -16.19
CA LEU A 134 10.40 26.85 -16.69
C LEU A 134 11.13 25.83 -17.55
N VAL A 135 11.24 24.59 -17.07
CA VAL A 135 11.85 23.48 -17.80
C VAL A 135 10.75 22.64 -18.44
N THR A 136 10.81 22.46 -19.76
CA THR A 136 9.94 21.54 -20.52
C THR A 136 10.81 20.40 -21.07
N ALA A 137 10.51 19.17 -20.67
CA ALA A 137 11.24 17.98 -21.10
C ALA A 137 10.31 16.85 -21.49
N LEU A 138 10.79 15.85 -22.24
CA LEU A 138 10.01 14.63 -22.44
C LEU A 138 9.75 13.96 -21.09
N HIS A 139 8.60 13.32 -20.93
CA HIS A 139 8.19 12.74 -19.65
C HIS A 139 9.23 11.73 -19.11
N ASN A 140 9.87 10.97 -20.00
CA ASN A 140 10.88 9.96 -19.71
C ASN A 140 12.31 10.51 -19.56
N THR A 141 12.60 11.77 -19.93
CA THR A 141 13.94 12.36 -19.78
C THR A 141 14.28 12.63 -18.32
N LYS A 142 15.42 12.15 -17.81
CA LYS A 142 15.88 12.49 -16.45
C LYS A 142 16.46 13.90 -16.39
N THR A 143 15.75 14.84 -15.78
CA THR A 143 16.16 16.25 -15.74
C THR A 143 17.16 16.54 -14.60
N ASN A 144 18.45 16.64 -14.93
CA ASN A 144 19.50 16.96 -13.97
C ASN A 144 19.53 18.47 -13.65
N MET A 145 19.23 18.84 -12.40
CA MET A 145 19.23 20.24 -11.95
C MET A 145 20.61 20.92 -12.09
N LYS A 146 21.72 20.18 -12.00
CA LYS A 146 23.07 20.74 -12.21
C LYS A 146 23.27 21.18 -13.65
N SER A 147 22.74 20.44 -14.62
CA SER A 147 22.81 20.81 -16.04
C SER A 147 22.04 22.10 -16.31
N VAL A 148 20.85 22.24 -15.71
CA VAL A 148 20.05 23.48 -15.78
C VAL A 148 20.77 24.66 -15.11
N GLN A 149 21.34 24.44 -13.92
CA GLN A 149 22.12 25.45 -13.19
C GLN A 149 23.33 25.94 -13.99
N ASN A 150 24.07 25.02 -14.61
CA ASN A 150 25.24 25.36 -15.42
C ASN A 150 24.84 26.14 -16.68
N ALA A 151 23.80 25.68 -17.39
CA ALA A 151 23.33 26.33 -18.61
C ALA A 151 22.83 27.76 -18.36
N LEU A 152 22.09 27.96 -17.26
CA LEU A 152 21.53 29.27 -16.91
C LEU A 152 22.45 30.12 -16.01
N LYS A 153 23.60 29.58 -15.58
CA LYS A 153 24.49 30.19 -14.57
C LYS A 153 23.77 30.54 -13.25
N THR A 154 22.80 29.71 -12.86
CA THR A 154 22.02 29.85 -11.63
C THR A 154 22.49 28.87 -10.55
N LYS A 155 22.09 29.09 -9.29
CA LYS A 155 22.38 28.20 -8.16
C LYS A 155 21.11 27.91 -7.36
N ASP A 156 21.09 26.76 -6.68
CA ASP A 156 20.06 26.38 -5.71
C ASP A 156 18.62 26.44 -6.25
N LEU A 157 18.40 25.81 -7.41
CA LEU A 157 17.06 25.66 -7.99
C LEU A 157 16.17 24.75 -7.11
N ARG A 158 14.99 25.26 -6.77
CA ARG A 158 13.91 24.55 -6.06
C ARG A 158 12.58 24.81 -6.73
N PHE A 159 11.56 23.99 -6.48
CA PHE A 159 10.21 24.27 -7.01
C PHE A 159 9.67 25.61 -6.50
N ALA A 160 9.04 26.36 -7.40
CA ALA A 160 8.31 27.58 -7.05
C ALA A 160 7.03 27.24 -6.26
N THR A 161 6.56 28.17 -5.43
CA THR A 161 5.31 27.98 -4.66
C THR A 161 4.09 28.09 -5.56
N ALA A 162 2.95 27.57 -5.10
CA ALA A 162 1.69 27.61 -5.85
C ALA A 162 1.22 29.05 -6.12
N GLU A 163 1.44 29.97 -5.17
CA GLU A 163 1.11 31.39 -5.34
C GLU A 163 1.93 32.01 -6.46
N LEU A 164 3.24 31.72 -6.51
CA LEU A 164 4.13 32.25 -7.52
C LEU A 164 3.86 31.65 -8.91
N LEU A 165 3.49 30.37 -8.95
CA LEU A 165 3.03 29.70 -10.17
C LEU A 165 1.77 30.39 -10.73
N HIS A 166 0.77 30.62 -9.88
CA HIS A 166 -0.47 31.27 -10.29
C HIS A 166 -0.26 32.74 -10.66
N GLU A 167 0.56 33.48 -9.91
CA GLU A 167 0.92 34.87 -10.20
C GLU A 167 1.60 35.00 -11.58
N LYS A 168 2.62 34.18 -11.84
CA LYS A 168 3.52 34.34 -13.00
C LYS A 168 3.02 33.66 -14.25
N LEU A 169 2.38 32.50 -14.12
CA LEU A 169 1.92 31.69 -15.24
C LEU A 169 0.39 31.61 -15.32
N GLY A 170 -0.36 32.09 -14.33
CA GLY A 170 -1.83 32.09 -14.38
C GLY A 170 -2.47 30.70 -14.35
N VAL A 171 -1.71 29.68 -13.94
CA VAL A 171 -2.13 28.27 -13.92
C VAL A 171 -1.92 27.67 -12.53
N VAL A 172 -2.61 26.56 -12.25
CA VAL A 172 -2.49 25.83 -10.97
C VAL A 172 -1.52 24.65 -11.10
N GLN A 173 -1.19 24.02 -9.98
CA GLN A 173 -0.39 22.79 -9.98
C GLN A 173 -1.10 21.68 -10.77
N GLY A 174 -0.39 21.03 -11.69
CA GLY A 174 -0.95 20.08 -12.66
C GLY A 174 -1.19 20.70 -14.04
N SER A 175 -1.38 22.02 -14.14
CA SER A 175 -1.59 22.76 -15.40
C SER A 175 -0.32 23.45 -15.91
N VAL A 176 0.87 23.13 -15.36
CA VAL A 176 2.14 23.77 -15.75
C VAL A 176 2.48 23.38 -17.20
N THR A 177 2.71 24.39 -18.04
CA THR A 177 2.89 24.25 -19.49
C THR A 177 3.65 25.46 -20.05
N PRO A 178 4.50 25.30 -21.08
CA PRO A 178 5.12 26.44 -21.76
C PRO A 178 4.09 27.36 -22.44
N PHE A 179 2.87 26.87 -22.74
CA PHE A 179 1.80 27.74 -23.23
C PHE A 179 1.37 28.82 -22.22
N ALA A 180 1.56 28.58 -20.92
CA ALA A 180 1.18 29.51 -19.87
C ALA A 180 2.04 30.78 -19.86
N LEU A 181 3.14 30.81 -20.63
CA LEU A 181 3.96 31.99 -20.84
C LEU A 181 3.21 33.14 -21.55
N VAL A 182 2.06 32.89 -22.18
CA VAL A 182 1.16 33.98 -22.65
C VAL A 182 0.73 34.90 -21.51
N ASN A 183 0.66 34.37 -20.28
CA ASN A 183 0.28 35.14 -19.09
C ASN A 183 1.47 35.91 -18.47
N ASN A 184 2.71 35.59 -18.85
CA ASN A 184 3.91 36.19 -18.28
C ASN A 184 4.35 37.42 -19.08
N SER A 185 3.62 38.53 -18.92
CA SER A 185 3.93 39.80 -19.61
C SER A 185 5.25 40.42 -19.15
N ALA A 186 5.72 40.11 -17.95
CA ALA A 186 6.97 40.61 -17.38
C ALA A 186 8.23 40.01 -18.02
N LYS A 187 8.11 38.89 -18.75
CA LYS A 187 9.21 38.16 -19.40
C LYS A 187 10.36 37.82 -18.44
N ASP A 188 10.01 37.52 -17.18
CA ASP A 188 10.95 37.25 -16.09
C ASP A 188 11.14 35.74 -15.82
N VAL A 189 10.64 34.88 -16.71
CA VAL A 189 10.79 33.42 -16.67
C VAL A 189 11.79 32.96 -17.73
N MET A 190 12.88 32.34 -17.29
CA MET A 190 13.85 31.69 -18.18
C MET A 190 13.31 30.34 -18.66
N VAL A 191 13.27 30.14 -19.97
CA VAL A 191 12.73 28.90 -20.56
C VAL A 191 13.86 27.94 -20.90
N VAL A 192 13.72 26.69 -20.47
CA VAL A 192 14.65 25.60 -20.80
C VAL A 192 13.90 24.49 -21.50
N LEU A 193 14.38 24.12 -22.69
CA LEU A 193 13.87 22.98 -23.44
C LEU A 193 14.90 21.86 -23.43
N ASP A 194 14.41 20.63 -23.22
CA ASP A 194 15.20 19.41 -23.41
C ASP A 194 15.60 19.26 -24.88
N LYS A 195 16.87 18.96 -25.14
CA LYS A 195 17.36 18.67 -26.49
C LYS A 195 16.59 17.51 -27.15
N ALA A 196 16.28 16.45 -26.42
CA ALA A 196 15.52 15.32 -26.95
C ALA A 196 14.07 15.71 -27.34
N LEU A 197 13.51 16.73 -26.68
CA LEU A 197 12.21 17.30 -27.04
C LEU A 197 12.31 18.13 -28.32
N VAL A 198 13.34 18.98 -28.43
CA VAL A 198 13.56 19.84 -29.60
C VAL A 198 13.87 19.02 -30.86
N GLU A 199 14.63 17.95 -30.71
CA GLU A 199 15.02 17.04 -31.80
C GLU A 199 13.98 15.93 -32.08
N SER A 200 12.85 15.92 -31.37
CA SER A 200 11.81 14.91 -31.56
C SER A 200 11.13 15.01 -32.93
N ASN A 201 11.11 13.90 -33.67
CA ASN A 201 10.33 13.77 -34.90
C ASN A 201 8.84 13.46 -34.64
N LEU A 202 8.44 13.22 -33.39
CA LEU A 202 7.05 12.99 -32.99
C LEU A 202 6.45 14.25 -32.36
N PRO A 203 5.14 14.49 -32.55
CA PRO A 203 4.43 15.55 -31.83
C PRO A 203 4.44 15.27 -30.33
N ILE A 204 4.47 16.34 -29.56
CA ILE A 204 4.45 16.32 -28.10
C ILE A 204 3.09 16.77 -27.57
N VAL A 205 2.77 16.34 -26.36
CA VAL A 205 1.51 16.71 -25.69
C VAL A 205 1.74 17.74 -24.60
N LEU A 206 0.97 18.82 -24.66
CA LEU A 206 0.95 19.92 -23.70
C LEU A 206 -0.48 20.23 -23.26
N HIS A 207 -0.65 20.68 -22.01
CA HIS A 207 -1.90 21.25 -21.53
C HIS A 207 -2.09 22.67 -22.09
N PRO A 208 -3.26 23.05 -22.65
CA PRO A 208 -3.54 24.40 -23.16
C PRO A 208 -3.92 25.36 -22.03
N CYS A 209 -2.99 25.55 -21.09
CA CYS A 209 -3.17 26.32 -19.84
C CYS A 209 -4.22 25.76 -18.86
N ARG A 210 -4.82 24.60 -19.15
CA ARG A 210 -5.75 23.88 -18.27
C ARG A 210 -5.47 22.39 -18.31
N ASN A 211 -5.66 21.70 -17.19
CA ASN A 211 -5.37 20.27 -17.03
C ASN A 211 -6.59 19.36 -17.26
N ASP A 212 -7.72 19.89 -17.73
CA ASP A 212 -8.89 19.15 -18.23
C ASP A 212 -8.84 18.96 -19.77
N LYS A 213 -7.76 19.41 -20.41
CA LYS A 213 -7.52 19.27 -21.85
C LYS A 213 -6.05 18.97 -22.15
N SER A 214 -5.81 18.33 -23.28
CA SER A 214 -4.46 18.06 -23.81
C SER A 214 -4.42 18.34 -25.30
N SER A 215 -3.37 19.03 -25.76
CA SER A 215 -3.19 19.43 -27.16
C SER A 215 -1.90 18.86 -27.74
N LEU A 216 -1.96 18.38 -28.97
CA LEU A 216 -0.79 17.99 -29.75
C LEU A 216 -0.12 19.20 -30.37
N ILE A 217 1.20 19.29 -30.25
CA ILE A 217 2.03 20.31 -30.90
C ILE A 217 3.35 19.69 -31.36
N THR A 218 3.87 20.12 -32.50
CA THR A 218 5.23 19.72 -32.93
C THR A 218 6.29 20.60 -32.28
N PRO A 219 7.55 20.12 -32.10
CA PRO A 219 8.63 20.97 -31.58
C PRO A 219 8.84 22.27 -32.38
N VAL A 220 8.68 22.21 -33.71
CA VAL A 220 8.76 23.38 -34.60
C VAL A 220 7.63 24.39 -34.32
N GLN A 221 6.40 23.92 -34.10
CA GLN A 221 5.28 24.78 -33.72
C GLN A 221 5.46 25.36 -32.32
N LEU A 222 6.00 24.59 -31.35
CA LEU A 222 6.31 25.10 -30.02
C LEU A 222 7.36 26.22 -30.08
N GLU A 223 8.39 26.04 -30.91
CA GLU A 223 9.38 27.08 -31.15
C GLU A 223 8.76 28.33 -31.80
N GLY A 224 7.92 28.17 -32.82
CA GLY A 224 7.20 29.26 -33.47
C GLY A 224 6.30 30.02 -32.50
N PHE A 225 5.62 29.29 -31.61
CA PHE A 225 4.83 29.88 -30.52
C PHE A 225 5.70 30.72 -29.58
N LEU A 226 6.80 30.17 -29.05
CA LEU A 226 7.71 30.89 -28.14
C LEU A 226 8.28 32.16 -28.78
N LYS A 227 8.66 32.09 -30.06
CA LYS A 227 9.12 33.24 -30.85
C LYS A 227 8.03 34.30 -30.98
N CYS A 228 6.80 33.91 -31.28
CA CYS A 228 5.66 34.82 -31.43
C CYS A 228 5.37 35.61 -30.14
N ILE A 229 5.49 34.96 -28.98
CA ILE A 229 5.31 35.60 -27.67
C ILE A 229 6.60 36.23 -27.12
N ASN A 230 7.63 36.39 -27.94
CA ASN A 230 8.92 37.01 -27.62
C ASN A 230 9.64 36.37 -26.41
N PHE A 231 9.63 35.04 -26.31
CA PHE A 231 10.46 34.30 -25.35
C PHE A 231 11.63 33.62 -26.05
N SER A 232 12.84 33.83 -25.51
CA SER A 232 13.99 32.99 -25.82
C SER A 232 14.02 31.77 -24.91
N TYR A 233 14.63 30.69 -25.40
CA TYR A 233 14.82 29.47 -24.63
C TYR A 233 16.27 28.99 -24.73
N THR A 234 16.70 28.26 -23.71
CA THR A 234 17.99 27.56 -23.69
C THR A 234 17.77 26.07 -23.88
N VAL A 235 18.47 25.45 -24.82
CA VAL A 235 18.44 24.00 -25.00
C VAL A 235 19.44 23.36 -24.05
N VAL A 236 19.01 22.36 -23.29
CA VAL A 236 19.86 21.57 -22.40
C VAL A 236 19.81 20.12 -22.82
N ASP A 237 20.99 19.53 -23.07
CA ASP A 237 21.12 18.10 -23.28
C ASP A 237 21.13 17.38 -21.93
N PHE A 238 20.10 16.58 -21.68
CA PHE A 238 19.98 15.77 -20.47
C PHE A 238 20.48 14.33 -20.65
N SER A 239 20.96 13.95 -21.84
CA SER A 239 21.49 12.62 -22.13
C SER A 239 22.89 12.39 -21.55
N ASP A 240 23.68 13.45 -21.39
CA ASP A 240 25.01 13.40 -20.76
C ASP A 240 24.91 13.33 -19.23
N SER A 241 24.81 12.10 -18.73
CA SER A 241 25.04 11.76 -17.32
C SER A 241 26.30 10.91 -17.14
N THR A 242 27.43 11.37 -17.69
CA THR A 242 28.74 10.81 -17.36
C THR A 242 29.23 11.40 -16.04
N PRO A 243 29.58 10.59 -15.02
CA PRO A 243 30.30 11.09 -13.86
C PRO A 243 31.69 11.55 -14.31
N ALA A 244 32.04 12.81 -14.02
CA ALA A 244 33.39 13.32 -14.26
C ALA A 244 34.40 12.43 -13.52
N ALA A 245 35.37 11.89 -14.26
CA ALA A 245 36.43 11.03 -13.75
C ALA A 245 37.34 11.77 -12.75
N PRO A 246 37.82 11.10 -11.69
CA PRO A 246 38.79 11.70 -10.78
C PRO A 246 40.20 11.71 -11.41
N PRO A 247 41.02 12.76 -11.20
CA PRO A 247 42.41 12.77 -11.64
C PRO A 247 43.26 11.80 -10.81
N SER A 248 44.23 11.18 -11.49
CA SER A 248 45.18 10.18 -10.99
C SER A 248 46.05 10.67 -9.82
N ALA A 249 46.34 9.78 -8.88
CA ALA A 249 47.14 10.02 -7.69
C ALA A 249 48.66 9.88 -7.95
N GLU A 250 49.45 10.87 -7.49
CA GLU A 250 50.81 10.67 -6.98
C GLU A 250 51.00 11.47 -5.67
N ALA A 251 51.90 10.96 -4.82
CA ALA A 251 51.80 10.92 -3.37
C ALA A 251 52.26 12.16 -2.58
N LYS A 252 51.56 12.49 -1.47
CA LYS A 252 52.06 12.49 -0.07
C LYS A 252 51.09 13.18 0.93
N GLU A 253 51.02 12.56 2.11
CA GLU A 253 50.49 13.01 3.42
C GLU A 253 49.00 13.32 3.60
N VAL A 254 48.33 12.42 4.32
CA VAL A 254 46.97 12.56 4.85
C VAL A 254 47.00 13.37 6.15
N LYS A 255 46.48 14.60 6.12
CA LYS A 255 45.85 15.24 7.30
C LYS A 255 44.33 15.21 7.11
N PRO A 256 43.53 14.92 8.16
CA PRO A 256 42.09 14.71 8.03
C PRO A 256 41.37 16.02 7.70
N ALA A 257 40.52 15.98 6.67
CA ALA A 257 39.66 17.09 6.28
C ALA A 257 38.45 17.24 7.23
N PRO A 258 37.91 18.46 7.39
CA PRO A 258 36.98 18.83 8.46
C PRO A 258 35.52 18.50 8.10
N ALA A 259 34.73 18.22 9.14
CA ALA A 259 33.29 17.98 9.05
C ALA A 259 32.50 19.15 8.41
N PRO A 260 31.33 18.89 7.79
CA PRO A 260 30.53 19.91 7.13
C PRO A 260 29.95 20.91 8.13
N ARG A 261 30.02 22.21 7.81
CA ARG A 261 29.44 23.31 8.60
C ARG A 261 27.93 23.42 8.38
N THR A 262 27.21 23.54 9.49
CA THR A 262 25.80 23.95 9.64
C THR A 262 25.64 25.45 9.33
N SER A 263 24.44 25.85 8.86
CA SER A 263 24.01 27.25 8.85
C SER A 263 22.99 27.47 9.97
N ASP A 264 23.35 28.33 10.91
CA ASP A 264 22.55 28.73 12.08
C ASP A 264 21.24 29.42 11.69
N ASN A 265 20.14 29.08 12.39
CA ASN A 265 19.45 30.10 13.16
C ASN A 265 18.61 29.52 14.32
N LYS A 266 19.15 29.78 15.52
CA LYS A 266 18.50 29.99 16.83
C LYS A 266 17.55 28.91 17.35
N GLY A 267 18.16 27.99 18.11
CA GLY A 267 17.48 27.15 19.09
C GLY A 267 18.13 25.78 19.36
N ASP A 268 19.28 25.47 18.78
CA ASP A 268 19.88 24.13 18.88
C ASP A 268 20.46 23.82 20.27
N VAL A 269 19.80 22.89 20.96
CA VAL A 269 20.36 22.14 22.08
C VAL A 269 21.34 21.11 21.51
N LYS A 270 22.65 21.26 21.80
CA LYS A 270 23.71 20.38 21.32
C LYS A 270 23.47 18.91 21.72
N GLY A 271 23.28 18.00 20.75
CA GLY A 271 23.37 16.55 20.99
C GLY A 271 22.62 15.60 20.04
N GLU A 272 21.82 16.06 19.07
CA GLU A 272 20.94 15.16 18.31
C GLU A 272 21.65 14.42 17.16
N THR A 273 21.74 13.10 17.28
CA THR A 273 22.13 12.20 16.18
C THR A 273 21.05 12.15 15.10
N LYS A 274 21.42 12.22 13.80
CA LYS A 274 20.49 12.07 12.64
C LYS A 274 19.76 10.70 12.56
N LEU A 275 19.99 9.81 13.52
CA LEU A 275 19.46 8.45 13.58
C LEU A 275 17.98 8.41 14.01
N GLY A 276 17.54 9.36 14.84
CA GLY A 276 16.18 9.36 15.37
C GLY A 276 15.09 9.64 14.32
N ILE A 277 13.86 9.27 14.66
CA ILE A 277 12.67 9.66 13.90
C ILE A 277 12.43 11.16 14.12
N ARG A 278 12.12 11.88 13.04
CA ARG A 278 11.89 13.33 13.04
C ARG A 278 10.42 13.69 13.00
N ALA A 279 9.59 12.84 12.39
CA ALA A 279 8.15 13.05 12.36
C ALA A 279 7.49 12.42 13.59
N SER A 280 6.64 13.21 14.25
CA SER A 280 5.76 12.69 15.29
C SER A 280 4.73 11.74 14.69
N ARG A 281 4.49 10.61 15.36
CA ARG A 281 3.45 9.64 15.00
C ARG A 281 2.06 10.26 15.04
N SER A 282 1.80 11.18 15.97
CA SER A 282 0.48 11.80 16.14
C SER A 282 0.24 12.94 15.15
N GLU A 283 1.28 13.65 14.73
CA GLU A 283 1.14 14.84 13.86
C GLU A 283 1.31 14.51 12.38
N ASN A 284 2.20 13.58 12.03
CA ASN A 284 2.48 13.21 10.63
C ASN A 284 2.73 11.71 10.52
N PHE A 285 1.66 10.94 10.69
CA PHE A 285 1.70 9.48 10.72
C PHE A 285 2.34 8.86 9.47
N SER A 286 2.05 9.37 8.28
CA SER A 286 2.57 8.81 7.03
C SER A 286 4.08 9.01 6.88
N HIS A 287 4.59 10.18 7.24
CA HIS A 287 6.04 10.41 7.24
C HIS A 287 6.73 9.64 8.37
N TRP A 288 6.11 9.58 9.55
CA TRP A 288 6.57 8.76 10.67
C TRP A 288 6.71 7.28 10.25
N TYR A 289 5.68 6.72 9.61
CA TYR A 289 5.66 5.32 9.20
C TYR A 289 6.80 5.00 8.22
N VAL A 290 7.00 5.86 7.22
CA VAL A 290 8.11 5.73 6.26
C VAL A 290 9.46 5.80 6.95
N GLU A 291 9.68 6.78 7.85
CA GLU A 291 10.93 6.87 8.59
C GLU A 291 11.15 5.66 9.50
N ALA A 292 10.12 5.18 10.20
CA ALA A 292 10.21 4.05 11.10
C ALA A 292 10.69 2.78 10.38
N ILE A 293 10.05 2.42 9.27
CA ILE A 293 10.37 1.18 8.53
C ILE A 293 11.69 1.25 7.76
N THR A 294 12.08 2.43 7.26
CA THR A 294 13.34 2.60 6.52
C THR A 294 14.53 2.67 7.47
N LYS A 295 14.44 3.52 8.51
CA LYS A 295 15.54 3.68 9.49
C LYS A 295 15.71 2.45 10.38
N ALA A 296 14.66 1.66 10.62
CA ALA A 296 14.78 0.34 11.25
C ALA A 296 15.37 -0.73 10.33
N GLU A 297 15.65 -0.43 9.06
CA GLU A 297 16.16 -1.35 8.04
C GLU A 297 15.22 -2.53 7.77
N MET A 298 13.91 -2.27 7.79
CA MET A 298 12.88 -3.27 7.49
C MET A 298 12.63 -3.39 5.99
N ILE A 299 12.64 -2.26 5.29
CA ILE A 299 12.43 -2.21 3.84
C ILE A 299 13.49 -1.35 3.15
N GLU A 300 13.60 -1.55 1.84
CA GLU A 300 14.22 -0.59 0.92
C GLU A 300 13.20 -0.26 -0.19
N TYR A 301 13.18 0.98 -0.65
CA TYR A 301 12.37 1.36 -1.80
C TYR A 301 12.97 0.77 -3.08
N TYR A 302 12.11 0.18 -3.91
CA TYR A 302 12.51 -0.34 -5.21
C TYR A 302 12.24 0.69 -6.32
N ASP A 303 12.89 0.50 -7.47
CA ASP A 303 12.72 1.37 -8.63
C ASP A 303 11.37 1.19 -9.33
N VAL A 304 10.75 0.01 -9.18
CA VAL A 304 9.35 -0.23 -9.56
C VAL A 304 8.40 0.25 -8.46
N SER A 305 7.59 1.25 -8.79
CA SER A 305 6.59 1.82 -7.88
C SER A 305 5.63 0.75 -7.33
N GLY A 306 5.39 0.78 -6.03
CA GLY A 306 4.55 -0.18 -5.31
C GLY A 306 5.21 -1.50 -4.97
N CYS A 307 6.49 -1.68 -5.33
CA CYS A 307 7.31 -2.82 -4.94
C CYS A 307 8.38 -2.38 -3.92
N TYR A 308 8.69 -3.25 -2.97
CA TYR A 308 9.60 -2.95 -1.87
C TYR A 308 10.48 -4.16 -1.56
N ILE A 309 11.76 -3.92 -1.28
CA ILE A 309 12.67 -4.99 -0.86
C ILE A 309 12.43 -5.24 0.63
N MET A 310 12.00 -6.45 0.98
CA MET A 310 11.88 -6.86 2.37
C MET A 310 13.24 -7.29 2.93
N ARG A 311 13.84 -6.46 3.79
CA ARG A 311 15.16 -6.73 4.38
C ARG A 311 15.05 -7.80 5.48
N PRO A 312 16.19 -8.39 5.94
CA PRO A 312 16.17 -9.47 6.92
C PRO A 312 15.38 -9.16 8.21
N TRP A 313 15.33 -7.89 8.63
CA TRP A 313 14.60 -7.47 9.83
C TRP A 313 13.08 -7.70 9.71
N ALA A 314 12.50 -7.37 8.55
CA ALA A 314 11.09 -7.61 8.27
C ALA A 314 10.81 -9.06 7.85
N TYR A 315 11.68 -9.64 7.03
CA TYR A 315 11.48 -11.01 6.53
C TYR A 315 11.53 -12.05 7.66
N PHE A 316 12.28 -11.79 8.74
CA PHE A 316 12.23 -12.64 9.94
C PHE A 316 10.84 -12.66 10.59
N ILE A 317 10.12 -11.53 10.60
CA ILE A 317 8.74 -11.46 11.12
C ILE A 317 7.83 -12.31 10.24
N TRP A 318 7.94 -12.16 8.91
CA TRP A 318 7.18 -12.99 7.98
C TRP A 318 7.46 -14.48 8.18
N LYS A 319 8.74 -14.87 8.29
CA LYS A 319 9.14 -16.25 8.58
C LYS A 319 8.56 -16.78 9.90
N SER A 320 8.41 -15.91 10.91
CA SER A 320 7.80 -16.27 12.19
C SER A 320 6.30 -16.50 12.05
N VAL A 321 5.61 -15.67 11.25
CA VAL A 321 4.20 -15.87 10.88
C VAL A 321 4.03 -17.18 10.11
N GLN A 322 4.89 -17.44 9.11
CA GLN A 322 4.88 -18.69 8.34
C GLN A 322 5.00 -19.91 9.24
N LYS A 323 5.95 -19.89 10.18
CA LYS A 323 6.14 -21.00 11.12
C LYS A 323 4.93 -21.19 12.03
N PHE A 324 4.38 -20.12 12.58
CA PHE A 324 3.28 -20.18 13.54
C PHE A 324 1.96 -20.61 12.88
N LEU A 325 1.62 -20.00 11.75
CA LEU A 325 0.41 -20.32 11.01
C LEU A 325 0.53 -21.68 10.32
N GLY A 326 1.70 -21.98 9.72
CA GLY A 326 1.97 -23.26 9.08
C GLY A 326 1.77 -24.44 10.04
N ALA A 327 2.30 -24.37 11.26
CA ALA A 327 2.08 -25.44 12.26
C ALA A 327 0.59 -25.68 12.57
N ARG A 328 -0.22 -24.61 12.60
CA ARG A 328 -1.68 -24.72 12.83
C ARG A 328 -2.42 -25.28 11.61
N ILE A 329 -1.96 -24.94 10.40
CA ILE A 329 -2.47 -25.48 9.14
C ILE A 329 -2.12 -26.99 9.05
N ASP A 330 -0.91 -27.38 9.46
CA ASP A 330 -0.48 -28.77 9.54
C ASP A 330 -1.33 -29.56 10.55
N GLU A 331 -1.59 -29.00 11.74
CA GLU A 331 -2.48 -29.59 12.75
C GLU A 331 -3.92 -29.76 12.24
N MET A 332 -4.36 -28.90 11.33
CA MET A 332 -5.65 -29.04 10.66
C MET A 332 -5.65 -30.20 9.67
N GLY A 333 -4.50 -30.69 9.21
CA GLY A 333 -4.37 -31.70 8.15
C GLY A 333 -4.53 -31.12 6.74
N VAL A 334 -4.18 -29.84 6.55
CA VAL A 334 -4.11 -29.18 5.24
C VAL A 334 -2.69 -29.37 4.68
N GLU A 335 -2.57 -29.64 3.39
CA GLU A 335 -1.27 -29.93 2.77
C GLU A 335 -0.72 -28.72 1.98
N ASP A 336 0.55 -28.38 2.21
CA ASP A 336 1.26 -27.37 1.42
C ASP A 336 1.50 -27.86 -0.02
N CYS A 337 1.26 -26.98 -0.98
CA CYS A 337 1.43 -27.22 -2.40
C CYS A 337 2.00 -26.00 -3.12
N TYR A 338 2.31 -26.15 -4.41
CA TYR A 338 2.73 -25.04 -5.26
C TYR A 338 2.10 -25.16 -6.64
N PHE A 339 1.35 -24.13 -7.03
CA PHE A 339 0.84 -23.94 -8.39
C PHE A 339 1.66 -22.88 -9.14
N PRO A 340 1.76 -22.93 -10.48
CA PRO A 340 2.46 -21.93 -11.27
C PRO A 340 1.91 -20.50 -11.11
N MET A 341 2.78 -19.50 -11.32
CA MET A 341 2.39 -18.08 -11.23
C MET A 341 1.61 -17.58 -12.44
N PHE A 342 1.79 -18.21 -13.60
CA PHE A 342 1.17 -17.78 -14.84
C PHE A 342 -0.23 -18.38 -14.99
N VAL A 343 -1.18 -17.53 -15.35
CA VAL A 343 -2.58 -17.89 -15.61
C VAL A 343 -2.86 -17.66 -17.10
N SER A 344 -3.48 -18.64 -17.76
CA SER A 344 -3.90 -18.45 -19.15
C SER A 344 -5.05 -17.45 -19.23
N LYS A 345 -5.08 -16.66 -20.32
CA LYS A 345 -6.18 -15.72 -20.58
C LYS A 345 -7.56 -16.38 -20.52
N THR A 346 -7.69 -17.56 -21.13
CA THR A 346 -8.94 -18.34 -21.16
C THR A 346 -9.43 -18.73 -19.76
N CYS A 347 -8.53 -19.10 -18.85
CA CYS A 347 -8.92 -19.44 -17.48
C CYS A 347 -9.42 -18.21 -16.70
N LEU A 348 -8.77 -17.06 -16.90
CA LEU A 348 -9.12 -15.81 -16.22
C LEU A 348 -10.44 -15.21 -16.73
N GLU A 349 -10.70 -15.29 -18.03
CA GLU A 349 -11.96 -14.83 -18.64
C GLU A 349 -13.17 -15.67 -18.18
N ARG A 350 -12.96 -16.96 -17.92
CA ARG A 350 -13.99 -17.86 -17.37
C ARG A 350 -14.55 -17.35 -16.05
N GLU A 351 -13.73 -16.77 -15.18
CA GLU A 351 -14.16 -16.18 -13.91
C GLU A 351 -14.88 -14.84 -14.14
N LYS A 352 -14.34 -13.97 -15.01
CA LYS A 352 -14.91 -12.66 -15.33
C LYS A 352 -16.33 -12.75 -15.87
N ASP A 353 -16.62 -13.75 -16.71
CA ASP A 353 -17.95 -13.92 -17.31
C ASP A 353 -19.02 -14.34 -16.29
N HIS A 354 -18.60 -14.84 -15.11
CA HIS A 354 -19.50 -15.36 -14.08
C HIS A 354 -19.49 -14.55 -12.78
N ILE A 355 -18.52 -13.63 -12.61
CA ILE A 355 -18.41 -12.76 -11.43
C ILE A 355 -18.53 -11.29 -11.87
N GLU A 356 -19.73 -10.74 -11.71
CA GLU A 356 -20.02 -9.34 -12.02
C GLU A 356 -19.15 -8.40 -11.16
N GLY A 357 -18.48 -7.43 -11.80
CA GLY A 357 -17.59 -6.48 -11.12
C GLY A 357 -16.14 -6.95 -10.93
N PHE A 358 -15.76 -8.14 -11.40
CA PHE A 358 -14.35 -8.57 -11.41
C PHE A 358 -13.57 -7.83 -12.51
N ALA A 359 -12.89 -6.74 -12.14
CA ALA A 359 -11.91 -6.07 -12.97
C ALA A 359 -10.51 -6.49 -12.49
N PRO A 360 -9.91 -7.54 -13.09
CA PRO A 360 -8.64 -8.04 -12.61
C PRO A 360 -7.57 -6.97 -12.87
N GLU A 361 -7.01 -6.42 -11.80
CA GLU A 361 -5.81 -5.57 -11.82
C GLU A 361 -4.58 -6.44 -12.12
N VAL A 362 -4.62 -7.12 -13.25
CA VAL A 362 -3.70 -8.18 -13.64
C VAL A 362 -2.58 -7.61 -14.49
N ALA A 363 -1.37 -8.00 -14.13
CA ALA A 363 -0.19 -7.80 -14.96
C ALA A 363 -0.13 -8.89 -16.04
N TRP A 364 0.04 -8.47 -17.30
CA TRP A 364 0.15 -9.37 -18.45
C TRP A 364 1.61 -9.48 -18.90
N VAL A 365 2.03 -10.71 -19.20
CA VAL A 365 3.25 -11.00 -19.94
C VAL A 365 2.87 -11.24 -21.40
N THR A 366 3.37 -10.38 -22.28
CA THR A 366 3.08 -10.41 -23.73
C THR A 366 4.32 -10.70 -24.59
N LYS A 367 5.52 -10.66 -24.00
CA LYS A 367 6.80 -10.86 -24.71
C LYS A 367 7.73 -11.80 -23.95
N ALA A 368 8.55 -12.53 -24.70
CA ALA A 368 9.72 -13.27 -24.21
C ALA A 368 10.97 -12.79 -24.95
N GLY A 369 11.86 -12.09 -24.25
CA GLY A 369 12.91 -11.32 -24.90
C GLY A 369 12.29 -10.24 -25.79
N GLU A 370 12.68 -10.21 -27.06
CA GLU A 370 12.13 -9.26 -28.06
C GLU A 370 10.94 -9.82 -28.86
N SER A 371 10.61 -11.11 -28.70
CA SER A 371 9.53 -11.76 -29.45
C SER A 371 8.20 -11.71 -28.71
N ASP A 372 7.12 -11.39 -29.42
CA ASP A 372 5.76 -11.47 -28.89
C ASP A 372 5.36 -12.93 -28.63
N LEU A 373 4.66 -13.15 -27.51
CA LEU A 373 4.04 -14.44 -27.21
C LEU A 373 2.81 -14.63 -28.09
N GLU A 374 2.63 -15.84 -28.63
CA GLU A 374 1.43 -16.20 -29.40
C GLU A 374 0.15 -16.02 -28.56
N VAL A 375 0.22 -16.39 -27.28
CA VAL A 375 -0.87 -16.20 -26.32
C VAL A 375 -0.33 -15.50 -25.07
N PRO A 376 -0.81 -14.28 -24.76
CA PRO A 376 -0.47 -13.60 -23.51
C PRO A 376 -0.85 -14.41 -22.28
N VAL A 377 -0.01 -14.36 -21.25
CA VAL A 377 -0.28 -14.98 -19.95
C VAL A 377 -0.35 -13.92 -18.85
N ALA A 378 -1.25 -14.10 -17.90
CA ALA A 378 -1.41 -13.23 -16.75
C ALA A 378 -0.51 -13.68 -15.60
N ILE A 379 -0.04 -12.75 -14.78
CA ILE A 379 0.53 -13.05 -13.46
C ILE A 379 -0.63 -13.16 -12.46
N ARG A 380 -0.61 -14.19 -11.61
CA ARG A 380 -1.72 -14.44 -10.68
C ARG A 380 -2.03 -13.23 -9.78
N PRO A 381 -3.29 -12.77 -9.72
CA PRO A 381 -3.80 -11.88 -8.68
C PRO A 381 -4.36 -12.65 -7.46
N THR A 382 -4.63 -13.93 -7.67
CA THR A 382 -5.13 -14.98 -6.75
C THR A 382 -5.13 -16.31 -7.51
N SER A 383 -5.18 -17.48 -6.84
CA SER A 383 -5.00 -18.79 -7.51
C SER A 383 -6.29 -19.57 -7.80
N GLU A 384 -7.51 -19.05 -7.57
CA GLU A 384 -8.77 -19.74 -7.89
C GLU A 384 -8.80 -20.25 -9.34
N THR A 385 -8.54 -19.37 -10.31
CA THR A 385 -8.49 -19.69 -11.76
C THR A 385 -7.32 -20.60 -12.15
N VAL A 386 -6.31 -20.71 -11.29
CA VAL A 386 -5.15 -21.58 -11.48
C VAL A 386 -5.41 -22.98 -10.94
N MET A 387 -6.07 -23.09 -9.78
CA MET A 387 -6.24 -24.34 -9.03
C MET A 387 -7.50 -25.11 -9.44
N TYR A 388 -8.62 -24.41 -9.62
CA TYR A 388 -9.93 -25.06 -9.78
C TYR A 388 -10.10 -25.90 -11.06
N PRO A 389 -9.46 -25.56 -12.21
CA PRO A 389 -9.41 -26.49 -13.34
C PRO A 389 -8.77 -27.84 -13.02
N TYR A 390 -7.90 -27.91 -12.01
CA TYR A 390 -7.25 -29.14 -11.56
C TYR A 390 -8.06 -29.83 -10.45
N PHE A 391 -8.77 -29.08 -9.59
CA PHE A 391 -9.74 -29.66 -8.67
C PHE A 391 -10.79 -30.46 -9.45
N ALA A 392 -11.30 -29.94 -10.57
CA ALA A 392 -12.23 -30.64 -11.46
C ALA A 392 -11.64 -31.91 -12.09
N LYS A 393 -10.31 -32.05 -12.13
CA LYS A 393 -9.63 -33.27 -12.60
C LYS A 393 -9.44 -34.29 -11.50
N TRP A 394 -9.08 -33.83 -10.30
CA TRP A 394 -8.75 -34.65 -9.14
C TRP A 394 -9.99 -35.18 -8.43
N ILE A 395 -11.06 -34.38 -8.35
CA ILE A 395 -12.30 -34.74 -7.67
C ILE A 395 -13.21 -35.46 -8.65
N ARG A 396 -13.54 -36.73 -8.38
CA ARG A 396 -14.46 -37.56 -9.18
C ARG A 396 -15.51 -38.27 -8.32
N SER A 397 -15.16 -38.64 -7.10
CA SER A 397 -16.00 -39.33 -6.13
C SER A 397 -15.99 -38.61 -4.78
N HIS A 398 -16.99 -38.84 -3.93
CA HIS A 398 -16.99 -38.38 -2.54
C HIS A 398 -15.74 -38.83 -1.76
N ARG A 399 -15.09 -39.92 -2.20
CA ARG A 399 -13.85 -40.46 -1.60
C ARG A 399 -12.61 -39.59 -1.86
N ASP A 400 -12.66 -38.71 -2.86
CA ASP A 400 -11.59 -37.76 -3.15
C ASP A 400 -11.71 -36.49 -2.27
N LEU A 401 -12.80 -36.37 -1.50
CA LEU A 401 -13.05 -35.26 -0.59
C LEU A 401 -12.72 -35.65 0.86
N PRO A 402 -12.24 -34.70 1.67
CA PRO A 402 -11.97 -33.32 1.31
C PRO A 402 -10.63 -33.13 0.59
N VAL A 403 -10.57 -32.20 -0.36
CA VAL A 403 -9.29 -31.68 -0.89
C VAL A 403 -8.95 -30.43 -0.09
N ARG A 404 -7.75 -30.36 0.51
CA ARG A 404 -7.38 -29.28 1.43
C ARG A 404 -5.94 -28.86 1.20
N LEU A 405 -5.76 -27.76 0.47
CA LEU A 405 -4.44 -27.31 0.02
C LEU A 405 -4.11 -25.91 0.51
N ASN A 406 -2.83 -25.67 0.83
CA ASN A 406 -2.28 -24.36 1.16
C ASN A 406 -1.09 -24.03 0.22
N ALA A 407 -0.86 -22.76 -0.07
CA ALA A 407 0.31 -22.31 -0.82
C ALA A 407 0.92 -21.05 -0.20
N TRP A 408 2.25 -21.01 -0.09
CA TRP A 408 3.02 -19.81 0.27
C TRP A 408 3.67 -19.23 -0.99
N ASN A 409 3.27 -18.05 -1.41
CA ASN A 409 3.69 -17.46 -2.69
C ASN A 409 3.64 -15.93 -2.69
N SER A 410 4.16 -15.34 -3.77
CA SER A 410 3.91 -13.95 -4.11
C SER A 410 2.69 -13.82 -5.05
N VAL A 411 2.05 -12.66 -4.97
CA VAL A 411 0.91 -12.26 -5.80
C VAL A 411 1.15 -10.86 -6.33
N VAL A 412 0.65 -10.60 -7.54
CA VAL A 412 0.72 -9.28 -8.18
C VAL A 412 -0.69 -8.74 -8.42
N ARG A 413 -0.98 -7.57 -7.83
CA ARG A 413 -2.18 -6.77 -8.09
C ARG A 413 -1.74 -5.37 -8.48
N TRP A 414 -1.98 -4.99 -9.73
CA TRP A 414 -1.50 -3.73 -10.28
C TRP A 414 -2.42 -2.55 -9.96
N GLU A 415 -2.64 -2.35 -8.66
CA GLU A 415 -3.53 -1.33 -8.11
C GLU A 415 -3.09 0.09 -8.52
N PHE A 416 -4.06 0.92 -8.90
CA PHE A 416 -3.83 2.32 -9.31
C PHE A 416 -3.80 3.32 -8.13
N SER A 417 -4.25 2.90 -6.96
CA SER A 417 -4.19 3.66 -5.72
C SER A 417 -2.77 3.82 -5.19
N HIS A 418 -2.57 4.77 -4.27
CA HIS A 418 -1.28 5.03 -3.65
C HIS A 418 -0.76 3.79 -2.87
N PRO A 419 0.42 3.25 -3.23
CA PRO A 419 0.98 2.11 -2.51
C PRO A 419 1.56 2.54 -1.16
N MET A 420 1.37 1.71 -0.15
CA MET A 420 1.90 1.89 1.20
C MET A 420 2.63 0.60 1.62
N PRO A 421 3.91 0.66 2.01
CA PRO A 421 4.68 -0.52 2.36
C PRO A 421 3.96 -1.44 3.35
N PHE A 422 3.99 -2.74 3.06
CA PHE A 422 3.25 -3.82 3.74
C PHE A 422 1.72 -3.75 3.63
N ILE A 423 1.10 -2.59 3.81
CA ILE A 423 -0.36 -2.45 3.86
C ILE A 423 -0.99 -2.65 2.48
N ARG A 424 -0.39 -2.05 1.45
CA ARG A 424 -0.93 -2.01 0.10
C ARG A 424 0.22 -1.91 -0.91
N THR A 425 0.68 -3.05 -1.40
CA THR A 425 1.81 -3.17 -2.32
C THR A 425 1.36 -3.89 -3.59
N ARG A 426 2.03 -3.63 -4.72
CA ARG A 426 1.66 -4.28 -5.99
C ARG A 426 2.07 -5.73 -6.02
N GLU A 427 3.27 -6.02 -5.54
CA GLU A 427 3.70 -7.38 -5.21
C GLU A 427 3.69 -7.55 -3.69
N PHE A 428 3.09 -8.62 -3.20
CA PHE A 428 3.14 -9.00 -1.78
C PHE A 428 3.28 -10.51 -1.62
N LEU A 429 3.85 -10.90 -0.48
CA LEU A 429 3.86 -12.31 -0.06
C LEU A 429 2.59 -12.59 0.74
N TRP A 430 2.06 -13.78 0.55
CA TRP A 430 0.93 -14.27 1.32
C TRP A 430 0.95 -15.78 1.45
N GLN A 431 -0.01 -16.29 2.22
CA GLN A 431 -0.49 -17.64 2.03
C GLN A 431 -1.93 -17.59 1.51
N GLU A 432 -2.29 -18.57 0.68
CA GLU A 432 -3.64 -18.83 0.22
C GLU A 432 -3.97 -20.32 0.39
N GLY A 433 -5.09 -20.60 1.05
CA GLY A 433 -5.63 -21.94 1.19
C GLY A 433 -6.90 -22.11 0.40
N HIS A 434 -7.08 -23.28 -0.20
CA HIS A 434 -8.24 -23.63 -1.02
C HIS A 434 -8.66 -25.06 -0.71
N CYS A 435 -9.91 -25.22 -0.29
CA CYS A 435 -10.45 -26.53 0.05
C CYS A 435 -11.77 -26.81 -0.65
N ALA A 436 -12.07 -28.09 -0.83
CA ALA A 436 -13.32 -28.61 -1.35
C ALA A 436 -13.85 -29.70 -0.42
N TRP A 437 -15.11 -29.59 -0.04
CA TRP A 437 -15.81 -30.39 0.95
C TRP A 437 -17.07 -31.00 0.36
N GLN A 438 -17.51 -32.11 0.95
CA GLN A 438 -18.77 -32.74 0.54
C GLN A 438 -19.99 -31.92 1.00
N THR A 439 -19.92 -31.33 2.20
CA THR A 439 -21.07 -30.66 2.84
C THR A 439 -20.79 -29.18 3.18
N GLU A 440 -21.86 -28.39 3.34
CA GLU A 440 -21.77 -26.98 3.76
C GLU A 440 -21.22 -26.88 5.19
N GLU A 441 -21.64 -27.78 6.07
CA GLU A 441 -21.33 -27.76 7.49
C GLU A 441 -19.84 -27.94 7.74
N GLU A 442 -19.19 -28.86 7.02
CA GLU A 442 -17.75 -29.07 7.10
C GLU A 442 -16.97 -27.87 6.55
N CYS A 443 -17.38 -27.37 5.39
CA CYS A 443 -16.79 -26.17 4.77
C CYS A 443 -16.87 -24.97 5.72
N SER A 444 -18.04 -24.73 6.32
CA SER A 444 -18.29 -23.60 7.22
C SER A 444 -17.53 -23.72 8.53
N ARG A 445 -17.34 -24.94 9.05
CA ARG A 445 -16.53 -25.20 10.24
C ARG A 445 -15.06 -24.84 10.00
N GLU A 446 -14.51 -25.25 8.85
CA GLU A 446 -13.13 -24.91 8.50
C GLU A 446 -12.96 -23.40 8.30
N VAL A 447 -13.94 -22.70 7.69
CA VAL A 447 -13.89 -21.24 7.53
C VAL A 447 -13.69 -20.53 8.87
N LEU A 448 -14.40 -20.96 9.92
CA LEU A 448 -14.27 -20.40 11.27
C LEU A 448 -12.98 -20.83 11.96
N GLN A 449 -12.56 -22.10 11.79
CA GLN A 449 -11.29 -22.59 12.34
C GLN A 449 -10.09 -21.81 11.80
N VAL A 450 -10.06 -21.53 10.50
CA VAL A 450 -9.02 -20.69 9.88
C VAL A 450 -9.09 -19.25 10.39
N LEU A 451 -10.30 -18.70 10.56
CA LEU A 451 -10.46 -17.35 11.11
C LEU A 451 -9.89 -17.23 12.53
N ASP A 452 -10.08 -18.26 13.35
CA ASP A 452 -9.50 -18.32 14.70
C ASP A 452 -7.97 -18.43 14.66
N ASN A 453 -7.42 -19.20 13.72
CA ASN A 453 -5.98 -19.26 13.50
C ASN A 453 -5.39 -17.90 13.07
N TYR A 454 -6.10 -17.15 12.23
CA TYR A 454 -5.69 -15.79 11.88
C TYR A 454 -5.79 -14.82 13.05
N ALA A 455 -6.83 -14.92 13.86
CA ALA A 455 -6.94 -14.14 15.08
C ALA A 455 -5.74 -14.42 16.00
N ALA A 456 -5.37 -15.70 16.18
CA ALA A 456 -4.21 -16.11 16.98
C ALA A 456 -2.87 -15.58 16.44
N VAL A 457 -2.69 -15.43 15.12
CA VAL A 457 -1.52 -14.75 14.57
C VAL A 457 -1.45 -13.30 15.08
N TYR A 458 -2.57 -12.57 15.05
CA TYR A 458 -2.59 -11.20 15.53
C TYR A 458 -2.44 -11.10 17.06
N THR A 459 -3.24 -11.84 17.84
CA THR A 459 -3.28 -11.72 19.29
C THR A 459 -2.06 -12.36 19.95
N ASP A 460 -1.77 -13.61 19.59
CA ASP A 460 -0.80 -14.43 20.31
C ASP A 460 0.61 -14.22 19.77
N LEU A 461 0.79 -13.98 18.47
CA LEU A 461 2.10 -13.78 17.88
C LEU A 461 2.49 -12.28 17.80
N LEU A 462 1.55 -11.41 17.43
CA LEU A 462 1.82 -9.99 17.15
C LEU A 462 1.35 -9.01 18.24
N ALA A 463 0.68 -9.49 19.29
CA ALA A 463 0.11 -8.66 20.36
C ALA A 463 -0.86 -7.58 19.84
N VAL A 464 -1.65 -7.89 18.81
CA VAL A 464 -2.63 -6.97 18.20
C VAL A 464 -4.04 -7.52 18.42
N PRO A 465 -4.97 -6.75 19.01
CA PRO A 465 -6.36 -7.16 19.15
C PRO A 465 -7.08 -7.13 17.79
N VAL A 466 -8.06 -8.02 17.61
CA VAL A 466 -8.86 -8.12 16.38
C VAL A 466 -10.35 -8.24 16.69
N VAL A 467 -11.16 -7.90 15.70
CA VAL A 467 -12.61 -8.14 15.71
C VAL A 467 -12.92 -9.19 14.66
N LYS A 468 -13.41 -10.35 15.11
CA LYS A 468 -13.92 -11.40 14.21
C LYS A 468 -15.33 -11.04 13.76
N GLY A 469 -15.61 -11.14 12.47
CA GLY A 469 -16.93 -10.88 11.94
C GLY A 469 -17.14 -11.35 10.50
N ARG A 470 -18.35 -11.14 10.00
CA ARG A 470 -18.73 -11.39 8.60
C ARG A 470 -18.73 -10.07 7.81
N LYS A 471 -18.29 -10.06 6.56
CA LYS A 471 -18.48 -8.91 5.68
C LYS A 471 -19.96 -8.73 5.31
N THR A 472 -20.35 -7.49 5.03
CA THR A 472 -21.66 -7.20 4.43
C THR A 472 -21.73 -7.78 3.02
N GLU A 473 -22.92 -7.88 2.43
CA GLU A 473 -23.08 -8.39 1.07
C GLU A 473 -22.31 -7.54 0.03
N LYS A 474 -22.13 -6.25 0.28
CA LYS A 474 -21.35 -5.36 -0.57
C LYS A 474 -19.83 -5.54 -0.46
N GLU A 475 -19.32 -5.76 0.75
CA GLU A 475 -17.88 -5.87 1.00
C GLU A 475 -17.39 -7.33 1.09
N LYS A 476 -18.25 -8.32 0.84
CA LYS A 476 -17.84 -9.73 0.71
C LYS A 476 -17.08 -9.95 -0.60
N PHE A 477 -16.45 -11.11 -0.71
CA PHE A 477 -15.82 -11.52 -1.95
C PHE A 477 -16.91 -11.83 -2.99
N ALA A 478 -16.83 -11.22 -4.18
CA ALA A 478 -17.90 -11.30 -5.18
C ALA A 478 -18.26 -12.74 -5.60
N GLY A 479 -17.26 -13.64 -5.65
CA GLY A 479 -17.50 -15.07 -5.92
C GLY A 479 -17.93 -15.90 -4.70
N GLY A 480 -17.96 -15.32 -3.51
CA GLY A 480 -18.20 -16.02 -2.25
C GLY A 480 -19.67 -16.12 -1.85
N TYR A 481 -20.04 -17.23 -1.19
CA TYR A 481 -21.32 -17.34 -0.49
C TYR A 481 -21.36 -16.37 0.70
N TYR A 482 -20.31 -16.39 1.54
CA TYR A 482 -20.04 -15.35 2.52
C TYR A 482 -18.54 -15.21 2.81
N THR A 483 -18.15 -14.05 3.36
CA THR A 483 -16.76 -13.76 3.77
C THR A 483 -16.71 -13.49 5.27
N THR A 484 -15.80 -14.14 5.98
CA THR A 484 -15.39 -13.79 7.34
C THR A 484 -14.06 -13.06 7.32
N THR A 485 -13.82 -12.22 8.34
CA THR A 485 -12.69 -11.29 8.39
C THR A 485 -12.23 -11.06 9.84
N VAL A 486 -10.94 -10.80 10.01
CA VAL A 486 -10.38 -10.20 11.23
C VAL A 486 -10.08 -8.74 10.97
N GLU A 487 -10.80 -7.84 11.64
CA GLU A 487 -10.59 -6.39 11.54
C GLU A 487 -9.66 -5.90 12.64
N THR A 488 -8.67 -5.10 12.27
CA THR A 488 -7.72 -4.45 13.19
C THR A 488 -7.97 -2.95 13.23
N TYR A 489 -7.49 -2.25 14.26
CA TYR A 489 -7.68 -0.82 14.44
C TYR A 489 -6.34 -0.09 14.58
N ILE A 490 -6.16 0.98 13.82
CA ILE A 490 -4.98 1.85 13.86
C ILE A 490 -5.36 3.18 14.51
N ALA A 491 -5.02 3.32 15.79
CA ALA A 491 -5.45 4.45 16.61
C ALA A 491 -4.90 5.81 16.18
N ALA A 492 -3.65 5.85 15.70
CA ALA A 492 -3.01 7.11 15.28
C ALA A 492 -3.82 7.87 14.21
N VAL A 493 -4.52 7.15 13.34
CA VAL A 493 -5.32 7.71 12.24
C VAL A 493 -6.82 7.42 12.37
N GLY A 494 -7.23 6.64 13.37
CA GLY A 494 -8.62 6.23 13.55
C GLY A 494 -9.19 5.38 12.43
N ARG A 495 -8.41 4.43 11.90
CA ARG A 495 -8.81 3.61 10.74
C ARG A 495 -8.85 2.12 11.04
N GLY A 496 -9.85 1.44 10.52
CA GLY A 496 -9.91 -0.01 10.46
C GLY A 496 -9.02 -0.55 9.34
N CYS A 497 -8.38 -1.69 9.57
CA CYS A 497 -7.59 -2.38 8.55
C CYS A 497 -7.94 -3.87 8.56
N GLN A 498 -8.39 -4.40 7.42
CA GLN A 498 -8.65 -5.81 7.27
C GLN A 498 -7.34 -6.60 7.33
N GLY A 499 -7.23 -7.51 8.30
CA GLY A 499 -6.03 -8.28 8.57
C GLY A 499 -5.90 -9.59 7.79
N ALA A 500 -7.01 -10.34 7.65
CA ALA A 500 -7.07 -11.59 6.90
C ALA A 500 -8.52 -11.94 6.56
N THR A 501 -8.73 -12.85 5.60
CA THR A 501 -10.06 -13.31 5.18
C THR A 501 -10.19 -14.81 5.09
N SER A 502 -11.38 -15.30 5.44
CA SER A 502 -11.77 -16.70 5.24
C SER A 502 -13.16 -16.75 4.63
N HIS A 503 -13.26 -17.31 3.42
CA HIS A 503 -14.44 -17.30 2.56
C HIS A 503 -15.08 -18.67 2.52
N ASN A 504 -16.39 -18.74 2.72
CA ASN A 504 -17.16 -19.85 2.17
C ASN A 504 -17.55 -19.46 0.75
N LEU A 505 -17.05 -20.20 -0.24
CA LEU A 505 -17.29 -19.94 -1.66
C LEU A 505 -18.59 -20.57 -2.15
N GLY A 506 -19.27 -21.34 -1.29
CA GLY A 506 -20.43 -22.13 -1.66
C GLY A 506 -20.09 -23.12 -2.76
N GLN A 507 -20.99 -23.19 -3.74
CA GLN A 507 -20.84 -24.01 -4.95
C GLN A 507 -20.57 -23.14 -6.20
N ASN A 508 -20.29 -21.84 -6.03
CA ASN A 508 -20.18 -20.90 -7.14
C ASN A 508 -19.03 -21.27 -8.08
N PHE A 509 -17.83 -21.44 -7.53
CA PHE A 509 -16.66 -21.83 -8.30
C PHE A 509 -16.75 -23.25 -8.85
N GLY A 510 -17.41 -24.16 -8.13
CA GLY A 510 -17.66 -25.51 -8.61
C GLY A 510 -18.52 -25.53 -9.87
N LYS A 511 -19.51 -24.63 -9.98
CA LYS A 511 -20.29 -24.41 -11.21
C LYS A 511 -19.46 -23.80 -12.33
N ILE A 512 -18.60 -22.83 -12.04
CA ILE A 512 -17.78 -22.12 -13.04
C ILE A 512 -16.71 -23.04 -13.65
N PHE A 513 -16.10 -23.90 -12.82
CA PHE A 513 -14.96 -24.74 -13.20
C PHE A 513 -15.33 -26.21 -13.40
N ASP A 514 -16.62 -26.54 -13.46
CA ASP A 514 -17.14 -27.89 -13.67
C ASP A 514 -16.62 -28.91 -12.65
N ILE A 515 -16.46 -28.50 -11.39
CA ILE A 515 -16.03 -29.38 -10.29
C ILE A 515 -17.27 -30.15 -9.82
N SER A 516 -17.23 -31.48 -9.93
CA SER A 516 -18.32 -32.34 -9.49
C SER A 516 -17.78 -33.69 -8.98
N PHE A 517 -18.56 -34.35 -8.14
CA PHE A 517 -18.27 -35.68 -7.61
C PHE A 517 -19.53 -36.55 -7.61
N GLN A 518 -19.37 -37.87 -7.69
CA GLN A 518 -20.50 -38.80 -7.63
C GLN A 518 -21.28 -38.69 -6.32
N ASP A 519 -22.60 -38.55 -6.42
CA ASP A 519 -23.54 -38.55 -5.29
C ASP A 519 -23.46 -39.89 -4.53
N PRO A 520 -22.99 -39.93 -3.27
CA PRO A 520 -22.88 -41.18 -2.51
C PRO A 520 -24.23 -41.83 -2.23
N ASP A 521 -25.32 -41.05 -2.22
CA ASP A 521 -26.66 -41.53 -1.87
C ASP A 521 -27.39 -42.10 -3.09
N LYS A 522 -26.81 -41.98 -4.29
CA LYS A 522 -27.43 -42.43 -5.54
C LYS A 522 -26.50 -43.32 -6.35
N SER A 523 -27.01 -44.50 -6.70
CA SER A 523 -26.30 -45.47 -7.55
C SER A 523 -26.49 -45.22 -9.06
N ASP A 524 -27.21 -44.17 -9.45
CA ASP A 524 -27.55 -43.85 -10.85
C ASP A 524 -26.45 -43.08 -11.59
N GLY A 525 -25.35 -42.75 -10.90
CA GLY A 525 -24.24 -41.97 -11.47
C GLY A 525 -24.46 -40.46 -11.46
N SER A 526 -25.50 -39.97 -10.77
CA SER A 526 -25.70 -38.54 -10.55
C SER A 526 -24.52 -37.91 -9.78
N THR A 527 -24.33 -36.61 -10.01
CA THR A 527 -23.19 -35.85 -9.49
C THR A 527 -23.65 -34.65 -8.67
N LEU A 528 -22.87 -34.31 -7.64
CA LEU A 528 -23.01 -33.13 -6.81
C LEU A 528 -21.83 -32.17 -7.03
N ILE A 529 -22.01 -30.91 -6.64
CA ILE A 529 -20.96 -29.88 -6.68
C ILE A 529 -20.40 -29.73 -5.25
N PRO A 530 -19.07 -29.81 -5.05
CA PRO A 530 -18.51 -29.68 -3.71
C PRO A 530 -18.66 -28.25 -3.18
N TRP A 531 -18.70 -28.14 -1.86
CA TRP A 531 -18.64 -26.88 -1.14
C TRP A 531 -17.19 -26.44 -1.00
N GLN A 532 -16.87 -25.22 -1.43
CA GLN A 532 -15.50 -24.73 -1.44
C GLN A 532 -15.29 -23.63 -0.41
N ASN A 533 -14.08 -23.55 0.13
CA ASN A 533 -13.61 -22.38 0.86
C ASN A 533 -12.27 -21.91 0.29
N SER A 534 -11.98 -20.62 0.47
CA SER A 534 -10.64 -20.07 0.29
C SER A 534 -10.31 -19.09 1.40
N TRP A 535 -9.04 -18.94 1.75
CA TRP A 535 -8.63 -18.12 2.87
C TRP A 535 -7.21 -17.59 2.67
N GLY A 536 -6.96 -16.33 3.05
CA GLY A 536 -5.65 -15.70 2.85
C GLY A 536 -5.21 -14.72 3.94
N MET A 537 -3.90 -14.69 4.19
CA MET A 537 -3.22 -13.69 5.03
C MET A 537 -1.90 -13.28 4.36
N SER A 538 -1.63 -11.98 4.33
CA SER A 538 -0.48 -11.41 3.63
C SER A 538 0.50 -10.71 4.57
N THR A 539 1.62 -10.23 4.01
CA THR A 539 2.59 -9.39 4.73
C THR A 539 2.03 -8.09 5.30
N ARG A 540 0.76 -7.75 5.02
CA ARG A 540 0.02 -6.69 5.71
C ARG A 540 0.07 -6.81 7.22
N VAL A 541 0.14 -8.04 7.76
CA VAL A 541 0.29 -8.28 9.20
C VAL A 541 1.47 -7.52 9.82
N ILE A 542 2.57 -7.37 9.07
CA ILE A 542 3.77 -6.65 9.51
C ILE A 542 3.48 -5.15 9.61
N GLY A 543 2.84 -4.58 8.59
CA GLY A 543 2.47 -3.17 8.57
C GLY A 543 1.53 -2.82 9.72
N VAL A 544 0.49 -3.64 9.94
CA VAL A 544 -0.46 -3.47 11.06
C VAL A 544 0.29 -3.51 12.41
N MET A 545 1.15 -4.50 12.63
CA MET A 545 1.94 -4.60 13.87
C MET A 545 2.78 -3.33 14.11
N ILE A 546 3.43 -2.79 13.08
CA ILE A 546 4.23 -1.57 13.19
C ILE A 546 3.35 -0.37 13.53
N MET A 547 2.21 -0.23 12.86
CA MET A 547 1.28 0.89 13.06
C MET A 547 0.65 0.89 14.46
N VAL A 548 0.32 -0.29 14.99
CA VAL A 548 -0.23 -0.46 16.33
C VAL A 548 0.81 -0.17 17.40
N HIS A 549 2.02 -0.75 17.28
CA HIS A 549 2.97 -0.74 18.40
C HIS A 549 4.01 0.37 18.37
N GLY A 550 4.36 0.88 17.19
CA GLY A 550 5.43 1.86 17.01
C GLY A 550 5.18 3.19 17.75
N ASP A 551 6.27 3.87 18.09
CA ASP A 551 6.26 5.17 18.77
C ASP A 551 7.26 6.14 18.13
N ASP A 552 7.44 7.33 18.70
CA ASP A 552 8.35 8.35 18.18
C ASP A 552 9.83 7.99 18.28
N ARG A 553 10.18 6.89 18.97
CA ARG A 553 11.55 6.36 19.00
C ARG A 553 11.81 5.34 17.90
N GLY A 554 10.76 4.76 17.30
CA GLY A 554 10.95 3.72 16.29
C GLY A 554 9.87 2.65 16.25
N VAL A 555 10.26 1.55 15.62
CA VAL A 555 9.54 0.29 15.67
C VAL A 555 9.55 -0.24 17.11
N VAL A 556 8.49 -0.94 17.52
CA VAL A 556 8.40 -1.70 18.77
C VAL A 556 7.98 -3.12 18.41
N LEU A 557 8.88 -4.09 18.55
CA LEU A 557 8.61 -5.47 18.13
C LEU A 557 8.04 -6.29 19.30
N PRO A 558 6.94 -7.03 19.08
CA PRO A 558 6.53 -8.10 19.99
C PRO A 558 7.66 -9.13 20.12
N PRO A 559 8.01 -9.57 21.35
CA PRO A 559 9.11 -10.50 21.59
C PRO A 559 9.09 -11.79 20.77
N ARG A 560 7.90 -12.28 20.41
CA ARG A 560 7.72 -13.54 19.69
C ARG A 560 8.15 -13.45 18.22
N VAL A 561 8.17 -12.26 17.62
CA VAL A 561 8.60 -12.01 16.23
C VAL A 561 9.89 -11.18 16.11
N ALA A 562 10.47 -10.74 17.21
CA ALA A 562 11.73 -9.99 17.19
C ALA A 562 12.91 -10.90 16.86
N SER A 563 13.68 -10.62 15.79
CA SER A 563 14.87 -11.41 15.43
C SER A 563 16.00 -11.34 16.47
N VAL A 564 16.07 -10.21 17.18
CA VAL A 564 16.86 -10.01 18.39
C VAL A 564 15.87 -9.60 19.48
N GLN A 565 15.75 -10.44 20.51
CA GLN A 565 14.92 -10.18 21.69
C GLN A 565 15.68 -9.36 22.73
N VAL A 566 16.98 -9.65 22.88
CA VAL A 566 17.85 -9.02 23.86
C VAL A 566 19.10 -8.49 23.18
N VAL A 567 19.37 -7.20 23.31
CA VAL A 567 20.66 -6.61 22.92
C VAL A 567 21.51 -6.30 24.13
N ILE A 568 22.77 -6.73 24.12
CA ILE A 568 23.73 -6.53 25.20
C ILE A 568 24.72 -5.45 24.79
N ILE A 569 24.85 -4.40 25.61
CA ILE A 569 25.68 -3.23 25.31
C ILE A 569 26.63 -2.95 26.48
N PRO A 570 27.96 -3.02 26.26
CA PRO A 570 28.93 -2.62 27.27
C PRO A 570 28.90 -1.10 27.47
N VAL A 571 28.84 -0.68 28.74
CA VAL A 571 28.83 0.71 29.20
C VAL A 571 29.97 0.96 30.19
N GLY A 572 30.26 2.23 30.49
CA GLY A 572 31.28 2.59 31.47
C GLY A 572 32.73 2.42 31.02
N ILE A 573 32.98 2.18 29.73
CA ILE A 573 34.33 2.22 29.15
C ILE A 573 34.73 3.68 28.92
N THR A 574 35.77 4.12 29.61
CA THR A 574 36.38 5.45 29.48
C THR A 574 37.77 5.35 28.85
N LYS A 575 38.41 6.49 28.57
CA LYS A 575 39.80 6.52 28.08
C LYS A 575 40.80 5.91 29.07
N ASP A 576 40.47 5.95 30.35
CA ASP A 576 41.32 5.46 31.45
C ASP A 576 41.06 3.98 31.79
N THR A 577 40.10 3.35 31.11
CA THR A 577 39.80 1.93 31.30
C THR A 577 40.96 1.08 30.78
N GLN A 578 41.57 0.29 31.66
CA GLN A 578 42.68 -0.58 31.28
C GLN A 578 42.22 -1.65 30.29
N ARG A 579 43.12 -2.08 29.41
CA ARG A 579 42.83 -3.10 28.39
C ARG A 579 42.27 -4.38 29.00
N GLU A 580 42.85 -4.85 30.10
CA GLU A 580 42.38 -6.04 30.81
C GLU A 580 40.95 -5.90 31.35
N GLN A 581 40.58 -4.71 31.85
CA GLN A 581 39.22 -4.45 32.32
C GLN A 581 38.22 -4.42 31.15
N ARG A 582 38.63 -3.85 30.02
CA ARG A 582 37.83 -3.86 28.78
C ARG A 582 37.63 -5.29 28.27
N ASP A 583 38.68 -6.10 28.24
CA ASP A 583 38.62 -7.48 27.76
C ASP A 583 37.73 -8.33 28.67
N LYS A 584 37.85 -8.19 30.01
CA LYS A 584 36.95 -8.84 30.99
C LYS A 584 35.48 -8.47 30.77
N LEU A 585 35.17 -7.20 30.50
CA LEU A 585 33.81 -6.74 30.23
C LEU A 585 33.26 -7.34 28.92
N VAL A 586 34.07 -7.32 27.87
CA VAL A 586 33.70 -7.90 26.55
C VAL A 586 33.44 -9.39 26.66
N ASP A 587 34.28 -10.12 27.39
CA ASP A 587 34.11 -11.56 27.62
C ASP A 587 32.87 -11.85 28.46
N GLY A 588 32.58 -11.00 29.46
CA GLY A 588 31.33 -11.04 30.23
C GLY A 588 30.09 -10.90 29.33
N CYS A 589 30.07 -9.91 28.43
CA CYS A 589 28.98 -9.73 27.47
C CYS A 589 28.80 -10.96 26.57
N LYS A 590 29.90 -11.49 26.00
CA LYS A 590 29.86 -12.69 25.15
C LYS A 590 29.39 -13.94 25.92
N MET A 591 29.78 -14.07 27.18
CA MET A 591 29.32 -15.15 28.06
C MET A 591 27.81 -15.05 28.30
N LEU A 592 27.29 -13.85 28.57
CA LEU A 592 25.86 -13.62 28.74
C LEU A 592 25.10 -13.96 27.45
N GLU A 593 25.57 -13.50 26.30
CA GLU A 593 24.96 -13.82 25.00
C GLU A 593 24.87 -15.33 24.76
N ARG A 594 25.97 -16.08 24.98
CA ARG A 594 25.96 -17.53 24.85
C ARG A 594 24.98 -18.19 25.81
N LYS A 595 24.92 -17.75 27.08
CA LYS A 595 24.00 -18.29 28.07
C LYS A 595 22.54 -18.09 27.67
N LEU A 596 22.17 -16.87 27.25
CA LEU A 596 20.81 -16.57 26.77
C LEU A 596 20.45 -17.37 25.52
N ASN A 597 21.35 -17.41 24.52
CA ASN A 597 21.12 -18.16 23.28
C ASN A 597 20.98 -19.67 23.54
N SER A 598 21.74 -20.25 24.49
CA SER A 598 21.60 -21.66 24.87
C SER A 598 20.24 -21.98 25.52
N GLY A 599 19.59 -20.97 26.11
CA GLY A 599 18.23 -21.04 26.66
C GLY A 599 17.13 -20.71 25.66
N GLY A 600 17.45 -20.53 24.37
CA GLY A 600 16.47 -20.20 23.33
C GLY A 600 16.11 -18.72 23.20
N VAL A 601 16.69 -17.84 24.03
CA VAL A 601 16.51 -16.38 23.92
C VAL A 601 17.42 -15.84 22.82
N ARG A 602 16.86 -15.13 21.83
CA ARG A 602 17.61 -14.56 20.71
C ARG A 602 18.38 -13.31 21.15
N ALA A 603 19.57 -13.50 21.69
CA ALA A 603 20.43 -12.45 22.21
C ALA A 603 21.55 -12.07 21.22
N ARG A 604 21.93 -10.80 21.23
CA ARG A 604 23.07 -10.28 20.44
C ARG A 604 23.87 -9.26 21.25
N THR A 605 25.19 -9.34 21.21
CA THR A 605 26.07 -8.29 21.78
C THR A 605 26.48 -7.27 20.72
N ASP A 606 26.37 -5.97 21.04
CA ASP A 606 26.90 -4.89 20.20
C ASP A 606 28.23 -4.38 20.74
N LEU A 607 29.32 -4.90 20.18
CA LEU A 607 30.70 -4.57 20.55
C LEU A 607 31.36 -3.51 19.65
N ARG A 608 30.60 -2.86 18.76
CA ARG A 608 31.13 -1.80 17.89
C ARG A 608 31.68 -0.66 18.74
N ASP A 609 32.97 -0.38 18.61
CA ASP A 609 33.68 0.61 19.41
C ASP A 609 33.84 1.97 18.71
N ASN A 610 33.48 2.05 17.43
CA ASN A 610 33.35 3.28 16.68
C ASN A 610 32.08 4.08 17.03
N TYR A 611 31.22 3.58 17.93
CA TYR A 611 29.99 4.23 18.36
C TYR A 611 29.89 4.34 19.88
N SER A 612 29.36 5.48 20.36
CA SER A 612 29.08 5.66 21.78
C SER A 612 27.97 4.72 22.27
N PRO A 613 27.88 4.41 23.58
CA PRO A 613 26.75 3.69 24.13
C PRO A 613 25.40 4.33 23.78
N GLY A 614 25.28 5.66 23.91
CA GLY A 614 24.04 6.38 23.57
C GLY A 614 23.62 6.23 22.10
N TRP A 615 24.59 6.20 21.17
CA TRP A 615 24.28 5.91 19.77
C TRP A 615 23.75 4.49 19.58
N ARG A 616 24.38 3.50 20.24
CA ARG A 616 23.93 2.10 20.19
C ARG A 616 22.54 1.94 20.82
N PHE A 617 22.24 2.66 21.89
CA PHE A 617 20.91 2.67 22.51
C PHE A 617 19.85 3.09 21.51
N ASN A 618 20.03 4.26 20.87
CA ASN A 618 19.09 4.77 19.88
C ASN A 618 18.97 3.81 18.68
N HIS A 619 20.09 3.27 18.18
CA HIS A 619 20.08 2.31 17.07
C HIS A 619 19.19 1.09 17.34
N TRP A 620 19.30 0.49 18.52
CA TRP A 620 18.50 -0.71 18.86
C TRP A 620 17.08 -0.39 19.33
N GLU A 621 16.85 0.79 19.93
CA GLU A 621 15.50 1.29 20.20
C GLU A 621 14.74 1.53 18.90
N LEU A 622 15.35 2.19 17.93
CA LEU A 622 14.78 2.45 16.61
C LEU A 622 14.38 1.15 15.90
N LYS A 623 15.23 0.12 15.98
CA LYS A 623 14.97 -1.22 15.43
C LYS A 623 13.97 -2.05 16.24
N GLY A 624 13.55 -1.57 17.40
CA GLY A 624 12.50 -2.18 18.21
C GLY A 624 12.88 -3.41 19.00
N VAL A 625 14.16 -3.58 19.37
CA VAL A 625 14.59 -4.71 20.20
C VAL A 625 13.90 -4.66 21.57
N PRO A 626 13.18 -5.71 22.00
CA PRO A 626 12.37 -5.70 23.22
C PRO A 626 13.13 -5.33 24.50
N ILE A 627 14.32 -5.91 24.70
CA ILE A 627 15.12 -5.73 25.91
C ILE A 627 16.51 -5.24 25.53
N ARG A 628 16.95 -4.13 26.12
CA ARG A 628 18.35 -3.71 26.14
C ARG A 628 18.96 -4.04 27.50
N VAL A 629 20.07 -4.76 27.50
CA VAL A 629 20.90 -5.02 28.69
C VAL A 629 22.12 -4.10 28.65
N GLU A 630 22.31 -3.34 29.72
CA GLU A 630 23.46 -2.45 29.92
C GLU A 630 24.42 -3.13 30.91
N ILE A 631 25.67 -3.38 30.50
CA ILE A 631 26.68 -4.05 31.35
C ILE A 631 27.89 -3.15 31.51
N GLY A 632 28.18 -2.73 32.73
CA GLY A 632 29.43 -2.07 33.09
C GLY A 632 30.19 -2.86 34.17
N PRO A 633 31.29 -2.30 34.69
CA PRO A 633 32.07 -2.91 35.78
C PRO A 633 31.20 -3.25 37.01
N LYS A 634 30.25 -2.38 37.35
CA LYS A 634 29.34 -2.59 38.48
C LYS A 634 28.44 -3.81 38.31
N GLU A 635 27.86 -4.00 37.13
CA GLU A 635 27.01 -5.16 36.83
C GLU A 635 27.83 -6.47 36.81
N MET A 636 29.09 -6.39 36.36
CA MET A 636 30.04 -7.52 36.38
C MET A 636 30.36 -7.98 37.81
N ASP A 637 30.53 -7.03 38.73
CA ASP A 637 30.86 -7.27 40.14
C ASP A 637 29.63 -7.74 40.94
N THR A 638 28.52 -7.02 40.81
CA THR A 638 27.31 -7.28 41.60
C THR A 638 26.47 -8.44 41.11
N LYS A 639 26.72 -8.94 39.89
CA LYS A 639 25.89 -9.93 39.20
C LYS A 639 24.42 -9.53 39.14
N LYS A 640 24.15 -8.23 38.98
CA LYS A 640 22.81 -7.68 38.74
C LYS A 640 22.83 -6.91 37.43
N LEU A 641 22.11 -7.41 36.43
CA LEU A 641 22.01 -6.77 35.12
C LEU A 641 21.03 -5.62 35.17
N SER A 642 21.38 -4.52 34.50
CA SER A 642 20.44 -3.46 34.20
C SER A 642 19.74 -3.74 32.88
N VAL A 643 18.41 -3.74 32.87
CA VAL A 643 17.63 -3.94 31.65
C VAL A 643 16.68 -2.77 31.41
N VAL A 644 16.48 -2.41 30.14
CA VAL A 644 15.54 -1.37 29.70
C VAL A 644 14.56 -1.98 28.71
N LEU A 645 13.27 -1.80 28.96
CA LEU A 645 12.19 -2.37 28.14
C LEU A 645 11.81 -1.39 27.03
N ARG A 646 11.72 -1.87 25.80
CA ARG A 646 11.42 -1.02 24.63
C ARG A 646 9.99 -0.50 24.60
N CYS A 647 9.03 -1.30 25.04
CA CYS A 647 7.60 -1.00 24.95
C CYS A 647 7.16 0.21 25.79
N ASN A 648 7.85 0.50 26.90
CA ASN A 648 7.50 1.59 27.83
C ASN A 648 8.72 2.39 28.37
N GLY A 649 9.95 2.00 28.02
CA GLY A 649 11.17 2.67 28.50
C GLY A 649 11.55 2.36 29.96
N GLN A 650 10.84 1.46 30.64
CA GLN A 650 11.08 1.16 32.05
C GLN A 650 12.43 0.48 32.26
N ARG A 651 13.15 0.89 33.31
CA ARG A 651 14.38 0.26 33.76
C ARG A 651 14.07 -0.76 34.86
N ARG A 652 14.62 -1.97 34.73
CA ARG A 652 14.51 -3.06 35.72
C ARG A 652 15.91 -3.59 36.03
N SER A 653 16.00 -4.38 37.09
CA SER A 653 17.21 -5.14 37.42
C SER A 653 16.89 -6.63 37.46
N ILE A 654 17.74 -7.45 36.85
CA ILE A 654 17.62 -8.91 36.82
C ILE A 654 18.91 -9.52 37.38
N SER A 655 18.80 -10.56 38.21
CA SER A 655 19.95 -11.29 38.73
C SER A 655 20.66 -12.06 37.60
N TRP A 656 21.99 -12.03 37.61
CA TRP A 656 22.82 -12.82 36.71
C TRP A 656 23.27 -14.12 37.38
N ASP A 657 22.29 -14.99 37.64
CA ASP A 657 22.44 -16.26 38.34
C ASP A 657 21.93 -17.43 37.46
N GLU A 658 21.73 -18.60 38.05
CA GLU A 658 21.17 -19.79 37.41
C GLU A 658 19.75 -19.59 36.84
N HIS A 659 18.93 -18.70 37.41
CA HIS A 659 17.55 -18.42 37.00
C HIS A 659 17.42 -17.35 35.92
N LEU A 660 18.55 -16.85 35.38
CA LEU A 660 18.57 -15.80 34.37
C LEU A 660 17.68 -16.11 33.14
N ILE A 661 17.74 -17.33 32.61
CA ILE A 661 17.01 -17.71 31.38
C ILE A 661 15.49 -17.65 31.62
N GLU A 662 15.05 -18.18 32.76
CA GLU A 662 13.65 -18.15 33.19
C GLU A 662 13.18 -16.71 33.43
N SER A 663 13.98 -15.91 34.12
CA SER A 663 13.67 -14.50 34.40
C SER A 663 13.53 -13.67 33.12
N VAL A 664 14.42 -13.87 32.14
CA VAL A 664 14.36 -13.16 30.86
C VAL A 664 13.19 -13.65 30.00
N THR A 665 12.91 -14.95 29.98
CA THR A 665 11.76 -15.52 29.26
C THR A 665 10.44 -14.98 29.81
N THR A 666 10.27 -15.02 31.13
CA THR A 666 9.11 -14.45 31.83
C THR A 666 8.94 -12.97 31.52
N LEU A 667 10.03 -12.20 31.51
CA LEU A 667 9.99 -10.78 31.15
C LEU A 667 9.58 -10.56 29.68
N LEU A 668 10.01 -11.41 28.75
CA LEU A 668 9.59 -11.33 27.36
C LEU A 668 8.08 -11.61 27.21
N ASP A 669 7.53 -12.57 27.97
CA ASP A 669 6.08 -12.81 27.99
C ASP A 669 5.32 -11.66 28.66
N GLU A 670 5.85 -11.07 29.74
CA GLU A 670 5.30 -9.85 30.36
C GLU A 670 5.24 -8.69 29.36
N ILE A 671 6.32 -8.46 28.59
CA ILE A 671 6.35 -7.42 27.55
C ILE A 671 5.26 -7.66 26.50
N HIS A 672 5.07 -8.91 26.05
CA HIS A 672 4.01 -9.25 25.10
C HIS A 672 2.63 -8.94 25.69
N GLY A 673 2.38 -9.32 26.95
CA GLY A 673 1.14 -9.04 27.66
C GLY A 673 0.86 -7.53 27.80
N ILE A 674 1.87 -6.74 28.19
CA ILE A 674 1.77 -5.27 28.29
C ILE A 674 1.41 -4.67 26.93
N MET A 675 2.07 -5.12 25.86
CA MET A 675 1.80 -4.62 24.50
C MET A 675 0.38 -4.94 24.06
N PHE A 676 -0.09 -6.16 24.30
CA PHE A 676 -1.44 -6.60 23.95
C PHE A 676 -2.49 -5.80 24.72
N GLN A 677 -2.38 -5.73 26.06
CA GLN A 677 -3.34 -5.02 26.91
C GLN A 677 -3.44 -3.53 26.56
N ARG A 678 -2.31 -2.89 26.23
CA ARG A 678 -2.30 -1.49 25.77
C ARG A 678 -3.09 -1.33 24.47
N ALA A 679 -2.82 -2.18 23.47
CA ALA A 679 -3.47 -2.11 22.18
C ALA A 679 -4.97 -2.47 22.27
N GLU A 680 -5.33 -3.46 23.09
CA GLU A 680 -6.71 -3.86 23.37
C GLU A 680 -7.50 -2.71 23.99
N LYS A 681 -6.98 -2.11 25.06
CA LYS A 681 -7.59 -0.95 25.70
C LYS A 681 -7.79 0.20 24.71
N GLU A 682 -6.79 0.52 23.90
CA GLU A 682 -6.89 1.59 22.90
C GLU A 682 -7.95 1.28 21.83
N ALA A 683 -8.06 0.02 21.39
CA ALA A 683 -9.07 -0.42 20.43
C ALA A 683 -10.50 -0.46 21.02
N GLU A 684 -10.65 -0.77 22.31
CA GLU A 684 -11.93 -0.73 23.01
C GLU A 684 -12.40 0.71 23.25
N GLU A 685 -11.53 1.58 23.76
CA GLU A 685 -11.84 2.99 24.02
C GLU A 685 -12.25 3.73 22.75
N ASN A 686 -11.68 3.35 21.59
CA ASN A 686 -11.98 3.93 20.29
C ASN A 686 -13.04 3.15 19.48
N ARG A 687 -13.79 2.25 20.12
CA ARG A 687 -14.95 1.60 19.52
C ARG A 687 -16.22 2.13 20.16
N LYS A 688 -16.92 3.02 19.46
CA LYS A 688 -18.10 3.71 19.99
C LYS A 688 -19.38 3.06 19.50
N LYS A 689 -20.26 2.71 20.43
CA LYS A 689 -21.63 2.30 20.11
C LYS A 689 -22.46 3.54 19.81
N VAL A 690 -23.05 3.63 18.61
CA VAL A 690 -23.83 4.78 18.16
C VAL A 690 -25.15 4.32 17.56
N THR A 691 -26.26 4.86 18.03
CA THR A 691 -27.62 4.52 17.54
C THR A 691 -28.30 5.64 16.78
N GLU A 692 -27.78 6.86 16.84
CA GLU A 692 -28.35 8.05 16.21
C GLU A 692 -27.32 8.66 15.25
N TRP A 693 -27.73 9.01 14.03
CA TRP A 693 -26.80 9.52 13.02
C TRP A 693 -26.05 10.78 13.47
N ARG A 694 -26.71 11.65 14.26
CA ARG A 694 -26.12 12.90 14.76
C ARG A 694 -24.79 12.68 15.50
N ASP A 695 -24.61 11.48 16.08
CA ASP A 695 -23.44 11.09 16.86
C ASP A 695 -22.44 10.24 16.03
N PHE A 696 -22.81 9.81 14.81
CA PHE A 696 -22.01 8.94 13.94
C PHE A 696 -20.77 9.64 13.37
N THR A 697 -20.96 10.75 12.68
CA THR A 697 -19.84 11.52 12.10
C THR A 697 -18.93 12.14 13.18
N PRO A 698 -19.45 12.69 14.30
CA PRO A 698 -18.60 13.12 15.41
C PRO A 698 -17.72 11.99 15.99
N ALA A 699 -18.25 10.77 16.11
CA ALA A 699 -17.45 9.61 16.55
C ALA A 699 -16.35 9.25 15.54
N LEU A 700 -16.64 9.27 14.23
CA LEU A 700 -15.61 9.05 13.19
C LEU A 700 -14.52 10.13 13.22
N ASN A 701 -14.90 11.38 13.46
CA ASN A 701 -13.98 12.51 13.53
C ASN A 701 -13.10 12.46 14.79
N SER A 702 -13.57 11.86 15.88
CA SER A 702 -12.75 11.57 17.07
C SER A 702 -11.90 10.30 16.94
N LYS A 703 -11.60 9.90 15.69
CA LYS A 703 -10.76 8.74 15.33
C LYS A 703 -11.34 7.39 15.79
N ALA A 704 -12.65 7.28 16.04
CA ALA A 704 -13.27 6.02 16.48
C ALA A 704 -13.77 5.12 15.31
N LEU A 705 -13.85 3.82 15.59
CA LEU A 705 -14.73 2.90 14.87
C LEU A 705 -16.12 2.94 15.50
N VAL A 706 -17.15 2.82 14.67
CA VAL A 706 -18.53 3.05 15.08
C VAL A 706 -19.35 1.78 14.95
N LEU A 707 -19.79 1.21 16.08
CA LEU A 707 -20.69 0.07 16.12
C LEU A 707 -22.13 0.59 16.10
N SER A 708 -22.87 0.32 15.03
CA SER A 708 -24.21 0.90 14.80
C SER A 708 -25.25 -0.10 14.32
N PRO A 709 -26.54 0.10 14.65
CA PRO A 709 -27.63 -0.73 14.17
C PRO A 709 -27.86 -0.48 12.67
N TRP A 710 -27.94 -1.56 11.89
CA TRP A 710 -28.04 -1.48 10.43
C TRP A 710 -29.07 -2.48 9.86
N CYS A 711 -29.67 -2.12 8.73
CA CYS A 711 -30.81 -2.86 8.15
C CYS A 711 -30.43 -3.99 7.18
N GLY A 712 -29.15 -4.20 6.86
CA GLY A 712 -28.72 -5.26 5.94
C GLY A 712 -28.75 -4.89 4.45
N VAL A 713 -29.17 -3.68 4.08
CA VAL A 713 -29.39 -3.29 2.68
C VAL A 713 -28.23 -2.49 2.10
N GLU A 714 -27.66 -2.94 0.97
CA GLU A 714 -26.48 -2.34 0.33
C GLU A 714 -26.62 -0.85 0.00
N THR A 715 -27.80 -0.41 -0.44
CA THR A 715 -28.05 1.01 -0.73
C THR A 715 -27.93 1.89 0.51
N CYS A 716 -28.19 1.36 1.71
CA CYS A 716 -27.90 2.07 2.96
C CYS A 716 -26.41 2.15 3.25
N GLU A 717 -25.62 1.12 2.89
CA GLU A 717 -24.17 1.16 3.07
C GLU A 717 -23.54 2.27 2.19
N ASP A 718 -23.98 2.37 0.94
CA ASP A 718 -23.58 3.46 0.05
C ASP A 718 -23.93 4.83 0.59
N GLN A 719 -25.15 4.97 1.11
CA GLN A 719 -25.60 6.25 1.64
C GLN A 719 -24.83 6.63 2.91
N VAL A 720 -24.56 5.68 3.82
CA VAL A 720 -23.71 5.92 5.01
C VAL A 720 -22.33 6.39 4.58
N LYS A 721 -21.72 5.76 3.57
CA LYS A 721 -20.41 6.17 3.04
C LYS A 721 -20.45 7.57 2.47
N LYS A 722 -21.47 7.89 1.68
CA LYS A 722 -21.65 9.21 1.06
C LYS A 722 -21.88 10.31 2.10
N ASP A 723 -22.87 10.13 2.98
CA ASP A 723 -23.26 11.12 3.98
C ASP A 723 -22.13 11.39 4.98
N SER A 724 -21.45 10.33 5.45
CA SER A 724 -20.31 10.51 6.36
C SER A 724 -19.13 11.20 5.68
N ALA A 725 -18.90 10.96 4.37
CA ALA A 725 -17.87 11.67 3.64
C ALA A 725 -18.19 13.16 3.49
N ASP A 726 -19.44 13.48 3.14
CA ASP A 726 -19.90 14.84 2.89
C ASP A 726 -19.93 15.67 4.20
N GLU A 727 -20.42 15.09 5.30
CA GLU A 727 -20.36 15.74 6.61
C GLU A 727 -18.93 15.88 7.15
N SER A 728 -18.07 14.87 6.98
CA SER A 728 -16.66 14.99 7.40
C SER A 728 -15.97 16.14 6.68
N LYS A 729 -16.23 16.33 5.38
CA LYS A 729 -15.69 17.45 4.60
C LYS A 729 -16.22 18.80 5.07
N ALA A 730 -17.48 18.87 5.48
CA ALA A 730 -18.10 20.11 5.96
C ALA A 730 -17.61 20.52 7.35
N GLN A 731 -17.23 19.55 8.19
CA GLN A 731 -16.79 19.77 9.58
C GLN A 731 -15.27 19.96 9.72
N GLN A 732 -14.45 19.51 8.77
CA GLN A 732 -13.00 19.72 8.82
C GLN A 732 -12.63 21.16 8.44
N SER A 733 -11.90 21.83 9.34
CA SER A 733 -11.21 23.08 9.01
C SER A 733 -10.11 22.82 7.96
N LYS A 734 -9.72 23.83 7.17
CA LYS A 734 -8.67 23.70 6.13
C LYS A 734 -7.30 23.26 6.68
N GLU A 735 -7.09 23.34 8.00
CA GLU A 735 -5.81 23.08 8.67
C GLU A 735 -5.63 21.61 9.14
N GLU A 736 -6.70 20.81 9.20
CA GLU A 736 -6.68 19.44 9.76
C GLU A 736 -6.74 18.33 8.68
N ARG A 737 -6.24 18.59 7.47
CA ARG A 737 -6.04 17.50 6.49
C ARG A 737 -4.81 16.69 6.90
N GLU A 738 -4.99 15.75 7.83
CA GLU A 738 -4.08 14.63 8.01
C GLU A 738 -4.06 13.82 6.70
N ASP A 739 -3.01 14.04 5.92
CA ASP A 739 -2.62 13.32 4.72
C ASP A 739 -3.60 13.37 3.53
N ALA A 740 -3.28 14.24 2.55
CA ALA A 740 -3.95 14.30 1.24
C ALA A 740 -3.89 12.97 0.44
N ARG A 741 -3.14 11.96 0.91
CA ARG A 741 -2.96 10.65 0.27
C ARG A 741 -3.80 9.53 0.90
N ALA A 742 -4.58 9.82 1.96
CA ALA A 742 -5.39 8.80 2.62
C ALA A 742 -6.70 8.49 1.83
N PRO A 743 -7.05 7.22 1.57
CA PRO A 743 -8.25 6.86 0.83
C PRO A 743 -9.54 7.23 1.58
N SER A 744 -10.60 7.56 0.83
CA SER A 744 -12.00 7.81 1.22
C SER A 744 -12.26 8.29 2.66
N MET A 745 -12.62 9.57 2.82
CA MET A 745 -13.06 10.13 4.12
C MET A 745 -14.37 9.53 4.66
N GLY A 746 -15.17 8.88 3.80
CA GLY A 746 -16.43 8.25 4.18
C GLY A 746 -16.22 6.90 4.87
N ALA A 747 -17.05 6.61 5.87
CA ALA A 747 -17.04 5.33 6.55
C ALA A 747 -17.57 4.21 5.66
N LYS A 748 -16.98 3.02 5.80
CA LYS A 748 -17.45 1.78 5.19
C LYS A 748 -17.87 0.80 6.28
N ALA A 749 -18.67 -0.21 5.91
CA ALA A 749 -18.85 -1.36 6.78
C ALA A 749 -17.55 -2.17 6.82
N LEU A 750 -17.01 -2.37 8.03
CA LEU A 750 -15.81 -3.18 8.25
C LEU A 750 -16.20 -4.64 8.42
N CYS A 751 -17.09 -4.94 9.36
CA CYS A 751 -17.69 -6.26 9.54
C CYS A 751 -18.97 -6.18 10.36
N ILE A 752 -19.76 -7.24 10.31
CA ILE A 752 -20.79 -7.60 11.26
C ILE A 752 -20.08 -8.45 12.33
N PRO A 753 -19.78 -7.93 13.53
CA PRO A 753 -19.04 -8.67 14.54
C PRO A 753 -19.81 -9.94 14.97
N PHE A 754 -19.10 -11.02 15.26
CA PHE A 754 -19.75 -12.23 15.81
C PHE A 754 -20.24 -12.02 17.24
N ASP A 755 -19.47 -11.28 18.04
CA ASP A 755 -19.92 -10.82 19.34
C ASP A 755 -20.78 -9.58 19.17
N GLN A 756 -22.08 -9.81 19.04
CA GLN A 756 -23.10 -8.77 18.95
C GLN A 756 -23.45 -8.28 20.36
N PRO A 757 -23.67 -6.97 20.59
CA PRO A 757 -24.08 -6.44 21.87
C PRO A 757 -25.57 -6.77 22.12
N GLU A 758 -26.35 -5.84 22.69
CA GLU A 758 -27.78 -6.09 22.89
C GLU A 758 -28.54 -6.31 21.56
N PRO A 759 -29.66 -7.07 21.55
CA PRO A 759 -30.50 -7.20 20.38
C PRO A 759 -30.94 -5.84 19.80
N VAL A 760 -31.01 -5.73 18.48
CA VAL A 760 -31.41 -4.48 17.79
C VAL A 760 -32.92 -4.23 17.79
N ASN A 761 -33.70 -5.03 18.52
CA ASN A 761 -35.16 -4.93 18.54
C ASN A 761 -35.62 -3.51 18.91
N GLY A 762 -36.48 -2.93 18.08
CA GLY A 762 -36.98 -1.56 18.25
C GLY A 762 -36.01 -0.44 17.83
N LYS A 763 -34.81 -0.77 17.33
CA LYS A 763 -33.86 0.21 16.78
C LYS A 763 -34.08 0.41 15.28
N LYS A 764 -33.89 1.65 14.82
CA LYS A 764 -33.86 1.99 13.39
C LYS A 764 -32.47 1.81 12.81
N CYS A 765 -32.39 1.69 11.49
CA CYS A 765 -31.13 1.75 10.75
C CYS A 765 -30.41 3.09 11.02
N ILE A 766 -29.08 3.04 11.17
CA ILE A 766 -28.25 4.24 11.34
C ILE A 766 -28.27 5.18 10.13
N CYS A 767 -28.63 4.66 8.94
CA CYS A 767 -28.70 5.45 7.71
C CYS A 767 -29.81 6.52 7.77
N LYS A 768 -29.45 7.79 7.60
CA LYS A 768 -30.33 8.97 7.72
C LYS A 768 -31.63 8.88 6.93
N SER A 769 -31.53 8.39 5.70
CA SER A 769 -32.65 8.28 4.76
C SER A 769 -33.43 6.97 4.88
N CYS A 770 -33.23 6.21 5.96
CA CYS A 770 -33.79 4.88 6.12
C CYS A 770 -34.58 4.73 7.42
N ASP A 771 -35.87 4.45 7.30
CA ASP A 771 -36.76 4.14 8.44
C ASP A 771 -36.90 2.64 8.72
N ARG A 772 -36.18 1.77 8.00
CA ARG A 772 -36.27 0.31 8.21
C ARG A 772 -35.78 -0.07 9.62
N PRO A 773 -36.39 -1.09 10.24
CA PRO A 773 -35.86 -1.68 11.47
C PRO A 773 -34.46 -2.23 11.21
N ALA A 774 -33.57 -2.06 12.19
CA ALA A 774 -32.26 -2.67 12.15
C ALA A 774 -32.36 -4.19 12.33
N GLN A 775 -31.47 -4.93 11.68
CA GLN A 775 -31.38 -6.39 11.74
C GLN A 775 -30.16 -6.87 12.53
N MET A 776 -29.09 -6.08 12.54
CA MET A 776 -27.83 -6.41 13.21
C MET A 776 -27.06 -5.16 13.60
N TRP A 777 -26.05 -5.31 14.45
CA TRP A 777 -24.99 -4.32 14.62
C TRP A 777 -23.88 -4.55 13.60
N VAL A 778 -23.43 -3.45 12.99
CA VAL A 778 -22.31 -3.43 12.06
C VAL A 778 -21.25 -2.46 12.57
N LEU A 779 -20.00 -2.88 12.49
CA LEU A 779 -18.86 -2.05 12.76
C LEU A 779 -18.52 -1.25 11.50
N PHE A 780 -18.72 0.05 11.55
CA PHE A 780 -18.34 1.01 10.52
C PHE A 780 -17.05 1.73 10.89
N GLY A 781 -16.34 2.24 9.88
CA GLY A 781 -15.19 3.10 10.12
C GLY A 781 -14.54 3.59 8.83
N ARG A 782 -13.62 4.54 8.97
CA ARG A 782 -12.65 4.84 7.92
C ARG A 782 -11.71 3.66 7.79
N SER A 783 -11.30 3.33 6.57
CA SER A 783 -10.47 2.15 6.31
C SER A 783 -9.26 2.47 5.42
N TYR A 784 -8.32 1.53 5.38
CA TYR A 784 -7.11 1.56 4.54
C TYR A 784 -7.35 0.99 3.15
#